data_AF-A0A8J4Q3I7-F1
#
_entry.id   AF-A0A8J4Q3I7-F1
#
_cell.length_a   1.000
_cell.length_b   1.000
_cell.length_c   1.000
_cell.angle_alpha   90.00
_cell.angle_beta   90.00
_cell.angle_gamma   90.00
#
_symmetry.space_group_name_H-M   'P 1'
#
loop_
_entity.id
_entity.type
_entity.pdbx_description
1 polymer ?
#
loop_
_entity_poly.entity_id
_entity_poly.type
_entity_poly.pdbx_seq_one_letter_code
_entity_poly.pdbx_strand_id
1 'polypeptide(L)'
;MEKKKKNHDKKHKKDKDNKDEDSNQDSAPDTPVSAPSSEGPLPDSSQSSTQSLPLPPVKSDSDSDSDSSDNDSTDIDSTESDKDSSSVKPKTSSSSSSSSDTDQEVKDKEKKKKKKKLTKKHGKRRHQKSILVSEITKSRKFVEHKSKIKLDSNTWKVERIANYHSALIELTFGIKQQNLDRLEQFVWEVSDPNHANYGKHMKFEQVKELVKPKKESIKIVQEWLEENNIKSHKLTDSGDFIKVTVPIEVAEALLQVAYNKMVHRVSKVAFYRSLDPYTLPIDISDHVDFVGGVNHLPNIRPSPRPPKSKKFPKGIDLEDETLRGFDPYLTPKLIRQSMNVTLNSTSCPQNSQAIAQFLQEYYSETDLLAFQKKFELPSQKVSSILGPNIQKSPGMETALDIQYILAMAPNTPTWVVSTAGLHEGQEPFLDWLVNISSMPDLPLVHSISYGDDESSIEKSYTDRVDTEFKKYAAMGRTIVFSSGDFGVGCNSECNSYSPGWPASSRFVLAIGGVILKQDGSIVGDTISGGGFSNYFSRPSYQDTEVSSYLNYLNGSLAEYFNSSGRGYPDISSFSENVLIVYKDSILPIGGTSASAPIIAGLLTLINDQRLLKNKSPIGFFNPLLYKISRERDDAFIRVTSGENNYKCCKKGFKATKDLAWNPISGLGVPNFGNLLDIVMTY
;
A
#
# COMPACT_ATOMS: atom_id res chain seq x y z
N MET A 1 29.97 -31.35 49.28
CA MET A 1 31.32 -31.45 48.68
C MET A 1 31.60 -30.12 48.00
N GLU A 2 32.09 -29.08 48.68
CA GLU A 2 33.44 -28.91 49.29
C GLU A 2 34.58 -28.64 48.28
N LYS A 3 34.80 -27.34 48.01
CA LYS A 3 36.05 -26.60 48.28
C LYS A 3 37.38 -26.93 47.52
N LYS A 4 37.98 -25.83 46.99
CA LYS A 4 39.43 -25.47 47.00
C LYS A 4 40.37 -26.25 46.03
N LYS A 5 41.54 -25.75 45.57
CA LYS A 5 42.12 -24.38 45.56
C LYS A 5 43.23 -24.22 44.50
N LYS A 6 43.53 -22.95 44.17
CA LYS A 6 44.73 -22.33 43.56
C LYS A 6 46.08 -23.09 43.63
N ASN A 7 46.92 -22.89 42.60
CA ASN A 7 48.31 -22.34 42.61
C ASN A 7 48.95 -22.46 41.18
N HIS A 8 49.98 -21.73 40.72
CA HIS A 8 50.77 -20.60 41.27
C HIS A 8 51.35 -19.72 40.11
N ASP A 9 52.00 -18.61 40.47
CA ASP A 9 52.58 -17.55 39.60
C ASP A 9 54.03 -17.83 39.12
N LYS A 10 54.52 -17.07 38.10
CA LYS A 10 55.64 -16.09 38.24
C LYS A 10 56.16 -15.43 36.92
N LYS A 11 56.25 -14.08 36.95
CA LYS A 11 57.37 -13.19 36.49
C LYS A 11 57.72 -13.14 34.97
N HIS A 12 58.33 -12.08 34.40
CA HIS A 12 58.79 -10.73 34.84
C HIS A 12 58.63 -9.71 33.64
N LYS A 13 58.47 -8.38 33.83
CA LYS A 13 59.50 -7.28 33.78
C LYS A 13 60.61 -7.46 32.71
N LYS A 14 61.16 -6.44 32.00
CA LYS A 14 61.22 -4.95 32.02
C LYS A 14 61.40 -4.50 30.51
N ASP A 15 61.36 -3.26 29.99
CA ASP A 15 61.20 -1.82 30.36
C ASP A 15 60.47 -1.09 29.17
N LYS A 16 60.07 0.19 29.09
CA LYS A 16 60.22 1.49 29.83
C LYS A 16 61.21 2.54 29.22
N ASP A 17 60.74 3.80 29.18
CA ASP A 17 61.40 5.12 28.97
C ASP A 17 62.10 5.49 27.64
N ASN A 18 61.55 6.49 26.93
CA ASN A 18 62.21 7.81 26.77
C ASN A 18 61.17 8.92 26.49
N LYS A 19 61.59 10.21 26.51
CA LYS A 19 60.73 11.39 26.78
C LYS A 19 61.34 12.68 26.17
N ASP A 20 60.58 13.79 26.18
CA ASP A 20 61.06 15.20 26.08
C ASP A 20 61.51 15.72 24.69
N GLU A 21 61.37 17.02 24.30
CA GLU A 21 60.63 18.20 24.82
C GLU A 21 60.46 19.30 23.72
N ASP A 22 59.71 20.38 24.01
CA ASP A 22 59.78 21.76 23.44
C ASP A 22 59.45 22.10 21.95
N SER A 23 59.03 23.32 21.57
CA SER A 23 58.32 24.44 22.27
C SER A 23 57.85 25.56 21.29
N ASN A 24 56.92 26.43 21.75
CA ASN A 24 56.66 27.85 21.35
C ASN A 24 56.20 28.20 19.89
N GLN A 25 55.50 29.32 19.59
CA GLN A 25 54.79 30.38 20.36
C GLN A 25 53.79 31.16 19.46
N ASP A 26 52.81 31.86 20.07
CA ASP A 26 52.11 33.13 19.72
C ASP A 26 51.68 33.45 18.25
N SER A 27 50.63 34.23 17.93
CA SER A 27 50.04 35.41 18.61
C SER A 27 48.61 35.77 18.12
N ALA A 28 47.83 36.50 18.93
CA ALA A 28 46.59 37.21 18.51
C ALA A 28 46.85 38.71 18.18
N PRO A 29 45.86 39.48 17.66
CA PRO A 29 45.24 40.50 18.52
C PRO A 29 43.73 40.82 18.23
N ASP A 30 43.18 41.80 18.97
CA ASP A 30 41.75 42.05 19.22
C ASP A 30 41.04 43.19 18.42
N THR A 31 39.76 42.95 18.05
CA THR A 31 38.60 43.92 18.10
C THR A 31 38.68 45.21 17.21
N PRO A 32 37.68 46.16 17.15
CA PRO A 32 36.40 46.25 17.88
C PRO A 32 35.11 46.70 17.12
N VAL A 33 33.98 46.43 17.80
CA VAL A 33 32.76 47.26 18.01
C VAL A 33 32.40 48.37 17.00
N SER A 34 31.17 48.33 16.46
CA SER A 34 30.21 49.46 16.54
C SER A 34 28.81 49.15 15.99
N ALA A 35 27.80 49.82 16.57
CA ALA A 35 26.45 49.99 16.05
C ALA A 35 25.91 51.35 16.54
N PRO A 36 25.07 52.05 15.76
CA PRO A 36 24.02 52.85 16.38
C PRO A 36 22.66 52.79 15.63
N SER A 37 21.65 53.31 16.32
CA SER A 37 20.23 53.44 15.94
C SER A 37 19.91 54.67 15.10
N SER A 38 18.73 54.66 14.43
CA SER A 38 17.74 55.76 14.53
C SER A 38 16.38 55.39 13.92
N GLU A 39 15.34 56.16 14.25
CA GLU A 39 13.93 55.97 13.84
C GLU A 39 13.58 56.69 12.52
N GLY A 40 12.43 56.38 11.91
CA GLY A 40 11.86 57.09 10.75
C GLY A 40 10.42 56.62 10.41
N PRO A 41 9.46 57.51 10.06
CA PRO A 41 8.02 57.18 10.05
C PRO A 41 7.42 56.81 8.67
N LEU A 42 6.12 56.48 8.70
CA LEU A 42 5.18 56.19 7.61
C LEU A 42 5.20 57.21 6.45
N PRO A 43 4.68 56.80 5.27
CA PRO A 43 3.35 57.29 4.91
C PRO A 43 2.33 56.21 4.54
N ASP A 44 1.06 56.61 4.59
CA ASP A 44 -0.14 55.82 4.23
C ASP A 44 -0.54 56.03 2.74
N SER A 45 -1.60 55.34 2.30
CA SER A 45 -2.41 55.47 1.08
C SER A 45 -2.11 54.53 -0.09
N SER A 46 -2.96 53.50 -0.24
CA SER A 46 -4.04 53.52 -1.24
C SER A 46 -4.83 52.20 -1.25
N GLN A 47 -6.14 52.28 -1.02
CA GLN A 47 -7.02 51.11 -1.13
C GLN A 47 -7.46 50.90 -2.59
N SER A 48 -7.38 49.67 -3.07
CA SER A 48 -8.06 49.23 -4.30
C SER A 48 -8.95 48.04 -3.97
N SER A 49 -10.24 48.28 -3.81
CA SER A 49 -11.23 47.28 -3.44
C SER A 49 -11.86 46.62 -4.68
N THR A 50 -11.74 45.29 -4.78
CA THR A 50 -12.54 44.47 -5.69
C THR A 50 -13.46 43.57 -4.87
N GLN A 51 -14.77 43.76 -5.03
CA GLN A 51 -15.79 43.11 -4.22
C GLN A 51 -15.96 41.63 -4.58
N SER A 52 -16.03 40.77 -3.58
CA SER A 52 -16.45 39.37 -3.74
C SER A 52 -17.95 39.25 -3.49
N LEU A 53 -18.69 38.63 -4.40
CA LEU A 53 -20.13 38.39 -4.26
C LEU A 53 -20.40 37.23 -3.27
N PRO A 54 -21.33 37.36 -2.32
CA PRO A 54 -21.72 36.26 -1.44
C PRO A 54 -22.69 35.29 -2.14
N LEU A 55 -22.52 33.99 -1.87
CA LEU A 55 -23.49 32.95 -2.22
C LEU A 55 -24.64 32.89 -1.18
N PRO A 56 -25.86 32.50 -1.57
CA PRO A 56 -27.03 32.53 -0.69
C PRO A 56 -27.04 31.38 0.35
N PRO A 57 -27.69 31.56 1.51
CA PRO A 57 -27.79 30.53 2.53
C PRO A 57 -28.80 29.44 2.18
N VAL A 58 -28.48 28.19 2.55
CA VAL A 58 -29.42 27.06 2.52
C VAL A 58 -30.33 27.13 3.74
N LYS A 59 -31.64 26.94 3.55
CA LYS A 59 -32.61 26.82 4.65
C LYS A 59 -32.55 25.43 5.28
N SER A 60 -32.66 25.38 6.60
CA SER A 60 -33.11 24.23 7.36
C SER A 60 -34.60 24.38 7.65
N ASP A 61 -35.44 23.51 7.09
CA ASP A 61 -36.84 23.39 7.50
C ASP A 61 -36.96 22.24 8.53
N SER A 62 -37.72 22.46 9.59
CA SER A 62 -37.91 21.52 10.70
C SER A 62 -39.29 21.69 11.31
N ASP A 63 -40.11 20.64 11.30
CA ASP A 63 -41.35 20.42 12.07
C ASP A 63 -41.83 18.99 11.72
N SER A 64 -41.96 18.03 12.65
CA SER A 64 -43.07 17.81 13.62
C SER A 64 -44.36 17.30 12.94
N ASP A 65 -45.14 16.33 13.45
CA ASP A 65 -45.05 15.39 14.60
C ASP A 65 -45.89 14.13 14.29
N SER A 66 -45.70 13.00 15.00
CA SER A 66 -46.77 12.14 15.59
C SER A 66 -46.31 10.75 16.11
N ASP A 67 -47.09 10.26 17.08
CA ASP A 67 -47.17 8.97 17.80
C ASP A 67 -46.81 7.65 17.05
N SER A 68 -46.35 6.55 17.67
CA SER A 68 -46.84 5.79 18.86
C SER A 68 -48.17 5.01 18.58
N SER A 69 -48.40 3.76 19.02
CA SER A 69 -47.57 2.74 19.71
C SER A 69 -48.08 1.29 19.45
N ASP A 70 -47.28 0.30 19.84
CA ASP A 70 -47.62 -1.07 20.34
C ASP A 70 -48.58 -2.08 19.61
N ASN A 71 -48.00 -3.28 19.43
CA ASN A 71 -48.52 -4.62 19.77
C ASN A 71 -49.55 -5.45 18.92
N ASP A 72 -49.12 -6.72 18.77
CA ASP A 72 -49.85 -8.01 18.85
C ASP A 72 -50.43 -8.72 17.60
N SER A 73 -50.70 -10.01 17.84
CA SER A 73 -50.93 -11.16 16.98
C SER A 73 -52.41 -11.34 16.55
N THR A 74 -52.73 -12.15 15.52
CA THR A 74 -52.97 -13.60 15.64
C THR A 74 -53.20 -14.30 14.27
N ASP A 75 -53.31 -15.63 14.29
CA ASP A 75 -53.30 -16.59 13.16
C ASP A 75 -54.62 -16.77 12.36
N ILE A 76 -54.68 -17.87 11.57
CA ILE A 76 -55.82 -18.59 10.94
C ILE A 76 -56.13 -18.22 9.46
N ASP A 77 -56.41 -19.15 8.52
CA ASP A 77 -56.06 -20.58 8.27
C ASP A 77 -56.49 -20.98 6.82
N SER A 78 -56.13 -22.19 6.36
CA SER A 78 -56.66 -23.08 5.29
C SER A 78 -57.84 -22.63 4.37
N THR A 79 -57.93 -23.00 3.08
CA THR A 79 -58.00 -24.38 2.52
C THR A 79 -57.84 -24.48 0.97
N GLU A 80 -57.37 -25.65 0.51
CA GLU A 80 -57.84 -26.54 -0.59
C GLU A 80 -59.08 -26.18 -1.48
N SER A 81 -59.30 -26.70 -2.72
CA SER A 81 -58.66 -27.77 -3.54
C SER A 81 -59.11 -27.83 -5.04
N ASP A 82 -58.36 -28.59 -5.85
CA ASP A 82 -58.75 -29.56 -6.92
C ASP A 82 -59.55 -29.27 -8.25
N LYS A 83 -58.86 -29.60 -9.38
CA LYS A 83 -59.19 -30.58 -10.47
C LYS A 83 -60.08 -30.34 -11.73
N ASP A 84 -59.47 -30.75 -12.86
CA ASP A 84 -59.93 -31.61 -13.99
C ASP A 84 -61.03 -31.25 -15.05
N SER A 85 -60.52 -30.82 -16.22
CA SER A 85 -60.49 -31.58 -17.50
C SER A 85 -61.73 -31.80 -18.44
N SER A 86 -61.47 -31.53 -19.74
CA SER A 86 -61.76 -32.38 -20.93
C SER A 86 -63.08 -32.31 -21.77
N SER A 87 -62.99 -31.62 -22.91
CA SER A 87 -63.11 -32.20 -24.30
C SER A 87 -64.45 -32.34 -25.09
N VAL A 88 -64.29 -32.57 -26.41
CA VAL A 88 -65.21 -33.06 -27.47
C VAL A 88 -65.89 -32.04 -28.43
N LYS A 89 -66.10 -32.48 -29.69
CA LYS A 89 -66.65 -31.80 -30.93
C LYS A 89 -68.09 -32.35 -31.22
N PRO A 90 -68.72 -32.41 -32.44
CA PRO A 90 -68.41 -31.95 -33.81
C PRO A 90 -69.61 -31.41 -34.66
N LYS A 91 -69.40 -31.13 -35.97
CA LYS A 91 -70.22 -31.66 -37.11
C LYS A 91 -69.67 -31.27 -38.51
N THR A 92 -70.37 -31.66 -39.59
CA THR A 92 -69.84 -31.93 -40.95
C THR A 92 -70.82 -31.56 -42.09
N SER A 93 -70.32 -31.41 -43.33
CA SER A 93 -71.08 -31.50 -44.60
C SER A 93 -70.15 -31.74 -45.83
N SER A 94 -70.71 -31.99 -47.02
CA SER A 94 -70.02 -32.33 -48.29
C SER A 94 -70.81 -31.75 -49.50
N SER A 95 -70.44 -31.85 -50.78
CA SER A 95 -69.44 -32.64 -51.56
C SER A 95 -69.00 -31.80 -52.81
N SER A 96 -68.37 -32.22 -53.93
CA SER A 96 -67.86 -33.48 -54.56
C SER A 96 -66.73 -33.06 -55.56
N SER A 97 -66.29 -33.68 -56.68
CA SER A 97 -66.64 -34.88 -57.48
C SER A 97 -65.42 -35.42 -58.33
N SER A 98 -65.59 -35.57 -59.65
CA SER A 98 -64.75 -36.11 -60.75
C SER A 98 -63.89 -35.03 -61.46
N SER A 99 -62.80 -35.28 -62.20
CA SER A 99 -62.08 -36.53 -62.60
C SER A 99 -60.69 -36.22 -63.24
N SER A 100 -60.01 -37.26 -63.75
CA SER A 100 -58.82 -37.27 -64.64
C SER A 100 -57.42 -37.12 -64.01
N ASP A 101 -56.75 -38.28 -63.86
CA ASP A 101 -55.30 -38.46 -63.95
C ASP A 101 -54.79 -38.10 -65.38
N THR A 102 -53.50 -37.93 -65.71
CA THR A 102 -52.25 -38.53 -65.19
C THR A 102 -51.03 -37.62 -65.45
N ASP A 103 -50.59 -36.75 -64.51
CA ASP A 103 -49.26 -36.08 -64.64
C ASP A 103 -48.61 -35.57 -63.31
N GLN A 104 -49.15 -35.96 -62.16
CA GLN A 104 -48.75 -35.38 -60.85
C GLN A 104 -47.84 -36.28 -59.99
N GLU A 105 -47.93 -37.61 -60.15
CA GLU A 105 -47.25 -38.61 -59.31
C GLU A 105 -45.71 -38.55 -59.37
N VAL A 106 -45.13 -38.20 -60.53
CA VAL A 106 -43.66 -38.13 -60.70
C VAL A 106 -43.08 -36.90 -60.00
N LYS A 107 -43.74 -35.74 -60.14
CA LYS A 107 -43.28 -34.44 -59.62
C LYS A 107 -43.30 -34.39 -58.09
N ASP A 108 -44.23 -35.10 -57.44
CA ASP A 108 -44.35 -35.09 -55.98
C ASP A 108 -43.45 -36.09 -55.24
N LYS A 109 -43.08 -37.22 -55.88
CA LYS A 109 -42.07 -38.16 -55.34
C LYS A 109 -40.67 -37.51 -55.33
N GLU A 110 -40.37 -36.68 -56.34
CA GLU A 110 -39.21 -35.79 -56.39
C GLU A 110 -39.25 -34.70 -55.29
N LYS A 111 -40.34 -33.93 -55.18
CA LYS A 111 -40.50 -32.89 -54.15
C LYS A 111 -40.38 -33.44 -52.73
N LYS A 112 -40.95 -34.61 -52.42
CA LYS A 112 -40.83 -35.26 -51.10
C LYS A 112 -39.39 -35.73 -50.80
N LYS A 113 -38.65 -36.26 -51.78
CA LYS A 113 -37.21 -36.58 -51.62
C LYS A 113 -36.35 -35.32 -51.44
N LYS A 114 -36.59 -34.25 -52.20
CA LYS A 114 -35.87 -32.97 -52.08
C LYS A 114 -36.17 -32.26 -50.75
N LYS A 115 -37.43 -32.19 -50.28
CA LYS A 115 -37.77 -31.67 -48.93
C LYS A 115 -37.11 -32.49 -47.81
N LYS A 116 -37.18 -33.83 -47.80
CA LYS A 116 -36.50 -34.66 -46.77
C LYS A 116 -34.97 -34.52 -46.78
N LYS A 117 -34.32 -34.29 -47.94
CA LYS A 117 -32.88 -33.96 -47.98
C LYS A 117 -32.59 -32.54 -47.48
N LEU A 118 -33.41 -31.54 -47.81
CA LEU A 118 -33.21 -30.17 -47.30
C LEU A 118 -33.44 -30.06 -45.79
N THR A 119 -34.45 -30.72 -45.22
CA THR A 119 -34.71 -30.67 -43.77
C THR A 119 -33.68 -31.45 -42.96
N LYS A 120 -33.17 -32.60 -43.44
CA LYS A 120 -32.01 -33.25 -42.78
C LYS A 120 -30.72 -32.45 -42.92
N LYS A 121 -30.49 -31.72 -44.03
CA LYS A 121 -29.28 -30.89 -44.21
C LYS A 121 -29.34 -29.56 -43.44
N HIS A 122 -30.52 -28.94 -43.32
CA HIS A 122 -30.74 -27.80 -42.43
C HIS A 122 -30.80 -28.21 -40.96
N GLY A 123 -31.40 -29.35 -40.62
CA GLY A 123 -31.38 -29.92 -39.28
C GLY A 123 -29.94 -30.18 -38.81
N LYS A 124 -29.14 -30.92 -39.60
CA LYS A 124 -27.71 -31.09 -39.28
C LYS A 124 -26.91 -29.79 -39.30
N ARG A 125 -27.20 -28.81 -40.16
CA ARG A 125 -26.50 -27.50 -40.09
C ARG A 125 -26.96 -26.62 -38.92
N ARG A 126 -28.22 -26.67 -38.48
CA ARG A 126 -28.66 -25.95 -37.27
C ARG A 126 -28.22 -26.65 -36.00
N HIS A 127 -28.15 -27.98 -35.94
CA HIS A 127 -27.49 -28.67 -34.82
C HIS A 127 -25.98 -28.48 -34.87
N GLN A 128 -25.28 -28.70 -35.98
CA GLN A 128 -23.83 -28.46 -36.02
C GLN A 128 -23.46 -26.99 -35.83
N LYS A 129 -24.33 -26.00 -36.15
CA LYS A 129 -24.08 -24.58 -35.83
C LYS A 129 -24.66 -24.13 -34.48
N SER A 130 -25.60 -24.84 -33.86
CA SER A 130 -25.93 -24.63 -32.44
C SER A 130 -24.84 -25.24 -31.57
N ILE A 131 -24.34 -26.43 -31.93
CA ILE A 131 -23.23 -27.12 -31.26
C ILE A 131 -21.92 -26.36 -31.48
N LEU A 132 -21.56 -25.89 -32.70
CA LEU A 132 -20.41 -24.98 -32.85
C LEU A 132 -20.58 -23.60 -32.16
N VAL A 133 -21.73 -23.30 -31.54
CA VAL A 133 -21.97 -22.05 -30.79
C VAL A 133 -22.24 -22.32 -29.29
N SER A 134 -22.58 -23.54 -28.89
CA SER A 134 -22.71 -23.99 -27.49
C SER A 134 -21.55 -24.89 -27.04
N GLU A 135 -20.67 -25.28 -27.96
CA GLU A 135 -19.58 -26.26 -27.77
C GLU A 135 -18.27 -25.76 -28.40
N ILE A 136 -18.20 -24.48 -28.79
CA ILE A 136 -17.04 -23.69 -28.36
C ILE A 136 -17.25 -23.50 -26.86
N THR A 137 -16.72 -24.44 -26.07
CA THR A 137 -16.30 -24.13 -24.70
C THR A 137 -15.29 -22.99 -24.84
N LYS A 138 -15.73 -21.72 -24.62
CA LYS A 138 -14.89 -20.51 -24.75
C LYS A 138 -13.59 -20.79 -23.99
N SER A 139 -12.52 -21.11 -24.73
CA SER A 139 -11.35 -21.80 -24.15
C SER A 139 -10.74 -20.92 -23.08
N ARG A 140 -10.62 -21.46 -21.86
CA ARG A 140 -10.28 -20.67 -20.68
C ARG A 140 -8.79 -20.76 -20.37
N LYS A 141 -8.25 -19.67 -19.84
CA LYS A 141 -6.84 -19.46 -19.55
C LYS A 141 -6.71 -19.03 -18.10
N PHE A 142 -5.76 -19.61 -17.37
CA PHE A 142 -5.36 -19.10 -16.05
C PHE A 142 -4.76 -17.70 -16.23
N VAL A 143 -5.24 -16.76 -15.42
CA VAL A 143 -4.74 -15.37 -15.43
C VAL A 143 -3.65 -15.25 -14.38
N GLU A 144 -4.02 -15.45 -13.10
CA GLU A 144 -3.11 -15.56 -11.96
C GLU A 144 -3.01 -17.02 -11.49
N HIS A 145 -1.79 -17.42 -11.11
CA HIS A 145 -1.41 -18.77 -10.65
C HIS A 145 -1.66 -19.92 -11.67
N LYS A 146 -0.86 -21.00 -11.59
CA LYS A 146 -0.98 -22.21 -12.44
C LYS A 146 -1.25 -23.50 -11.67
N SER A 147 -1.45 -23.38 -10.36
CA SER A 147 -1.62 -24.47 -9.40
C SER A 147 -2.39 -23.96 -8.18
N LYS A 148 -2.98 -24.87 -7.40
CA LYS A 148 -3.61 -24.50 -6.11
C LYS A 148 -2.62 -23.76 -5.21
N ILE A 149 -3.11 -22.73 -4.54
CA ILE A 149 -2.35 -21.88 -3.63
C ILE A 149 -2.08 -22.64 -2.33
N LYS A 150 -0.84 -22.57 -1.85
CA LYS A 150 -0.44 -23.15 -0.56
C LYS A 150 -0.82 -22.18 0.56
N LEU A 151 -1.85 -22.51 1.31
CA LEU A 151 -2.22 -21.77 2.53
C LEU A 151 -1.35 -22.22 3.71
N ASP A 152 -0.74 -21.29 4.44
CA ASP A 152 -0.12 -21.64 5.73
C ASP A 152 -1.19 -22.01 6.76
N SER A 153 -1.30 -23.30 7.04
CA SER A 153 -2.24 -23.85 8.02
C SER A 153 -1.95 -23.45 9.47
N ASN A 154 -0.79 -22.87 9.78
CA ASN A 154 -0.45 -22.36 11.11
C ASN A 154 -0.99 -20.93 11.34
N THR A 155 -1.14 -20.15 10.27
CA THR A 155 -1.67 -18.77 10.28
C THR A 155 -3.17 -18.75 9.98
N TRP A 156 -3.63 -19.53 9.01
CA TRP A 156 -5.02 -19.53 8.54
C TRP A 156 -5.78 -20.83 8.83
N LYS A 157 -7.11 -20.71 8.95
CA LYS A 157 -8.07 -21.81 9.01
C LYS A 157 -9.08 -21.65 7.87
N VAL A 158 -9.33 -22.74 7.14
CA VAL A 158 -10.38 -22.80 6.11
C VAL A 158 -11.70 -23.22 6.77
N GLU A 159 -12.78 -22.49 6.48
CA GLU A 159 -14.14 -22.78 6.92
C GLU A 159 -15.13 -22.68 5.73
N ARG A 160 -16.30 -23.30 5.87
CA ARG A 160 -17.40 -23.12 4.91
C ARG A 160 -18.04 -21.75 5.11
N ILE A 161 -18.53 -21.17 4.01
CA ILE A 161 -19.22 -19.88 4.02
C ILE A 161 -20.66 -20.08 4.53
N ALA A 162 -21.03 -19.37 5.59
CA ALA A 162 -22.41 -19.29 6.03
C ALA A 162 -23.22 -18.43 5.05
N ASN A 163 -24.49 -18.79 4.82
CA ASN A 163 -25.37 -18.11 3.86
C ASN A 163 -24.78 -17.99 2.43
N TYR A 164 -24.02 -19.00 1.99
CA TYR A 164 -23.27 -19.02 0.72
C TYR A 164 -24.00 -18.42 -0.51
N HIS A 165 -25.29 -18.70 -0.69
CA HIS A 165 -26.10 -18.20 -1.82
C HIS A 165 -26.43 -16.69 -1.76
N SER A 166 -26.35 -16.06 -0.59
CA SER A 166 -26.61 -14.62 -0.40
C SER A 166 -25.41 -13.84 0.15
N ALA A 167 -24.32 -14.53 0.50
CA ALA A 167 -23.04 -13.91 0.80
C ALA A 167 -22.49 -13.22 -0.46
N LEU A 168 -22.24 -11.91 -0.35
CA LEU A 168 -21.72 -11.10 -1.44
C LEU A 168 -20.19 -11.02 -1.40
N ILE A 169 -19.60 -10.91 -2.59
CA ILE A 169 -18.20 -10.60 -2.81
C ILE A 169 -18.07 -9.47 -3.83
N GLU A 170 -17.05 -8.63 -3.65
CA GLU A 170 -16.67 -7.62 -4.61
C GLU A 170 -15.48 -8.11 -5.44
N LEU A 171 -15.62 -8.08 -6.77
CA LEU A 171 -14.55 -8.43 -7.70
C LEU A 171 -14.09 -7.17 -8.43
N THR A 172 -12.77 -7.01 -8.55
CA THR A 172 -12.16 -5.85 -9.22
C THR A 172 -11.35 -6.32 -10.43
N PHE A 173 -11.87 -6.06 -11.63
CA PHE A 173 -11.19 -6.38 -12.88
C PHE A 173 -10.23 -5.27 -13.25
N GLY A 174 -8.92 -5.52 -13.17
CA GLY A 174 -7.91 -4.62 -13.70
C GLY A 174 -7.91 -4.68 -15.23
N ILE A 175 -8.37 -3.63 -15.90
CA ILE A 175 -8.45 -3.59 -17.36
C ILE A 175 -7.09 -3.14 -17.92
N LYS A 176 -6.62 -3.80 -18.98
CA LYS A 176 -5.28 -3.55 -19.55
C LYS A 176 -5.10 -2.11 -20.00
N GLN A 177 -4.22 -1.43 -19.28
CA GLN A 177 -3.74 -0.08 -19.57
C GLN A 177 -2.92 -0.04 -20.86
N GLN A 178 -2.69 1.17 -21.37
CA GLN A 178 -1.88 1.43 -22.55
C GLN A 178 -0.61 2.22 -22.22
N ASN A 179 0.35 2.25 -23.17
CA ASN A 179 1.49 3.17 -23.18
C ASN A 179 2.39 3.12 -21.91
N LEU A 180 2.44 1.97 -21.23
CA LEU A 180 3.16 1.79 -19.96
C LEU A 180 4.66 2.12 -20.05
N ASP A 181 5.31 1.80 -21.17
CA ASP A 181 6.72 2.16 -21.41
C ASP A 181 6.92 3.68 -21.44
N ARG A 182 5.95 4.44 -21.97
CA ARG A 182 5.99 5.91 -21.99
C ARG A 182 5.66 6.51 -20.63
N LEU A 183 4.81 5.87 -19.82
CA LEU A 183 4.63 6.26 -18.42
C LEU A 183 5.94 6.06 -17.64
N GLU A 184 6.57 4.89 -17.74
CA GLU A 184 7.83 4.60 -17.05
C GLU A 184 8.94 5.56 -17.52
N GLN A 185 9.08 5.79 -18.83
CA GLN A 185 9.99 6.80 -19.37
C GLN A 185 9.72 8.20 -18.81
N PHE A 186 8.45 8.62 -18.75
CA PHE A 186 8.08 9.94 -18.22
C PHE A 186 8.40 10.08 -16.73
N VAL A 187 8.20 9.03 -15.92
CA VAL A 187 8.60 9.02 -14.51
C VAL A 187 10.10 9.25 -14.37
N TRP A 188 10.94 8.57 -15.17
CA TRP A 188 12.38 8.85 -15.16
C TRP A 188 12.71 10.28 -15.62
N GLU A 189 12.02 10.81 -16.65
CA GLU A 189 12.19 12.18 -17.15
C GLU A 189 11.84 13.27 -16.12
N VAL A 190 10.92 13.04 -15.18
CA VAL A 190 10.54 14.04 -14.15
C VAL A 190 11.22 13.82 -12.79
N SER A 191 11.83 12.65 -12.57
CA SER A 191 12.50 12.32 -11.31
C SER A 191 14.03 12.36 -11.38
N ASP A 192 14.67 12.26 -12.55
CA ASP A 192 16.12 12.51 -12.70
C ASP A 192 16.42 14.01 -12.53
N PRO A 193 17.14 14.43 -11.47
CA PRO A 193 17.46 15.83 -11.21
C PRO A 193 18.44 16.45 -12.22
N ASN A 194 19.02 15.67 -13.14
CA ASN A 194 19.85 16.18 -14.23
C ASN A 194 19.04 16.38 -15.52
N HIS A 195 17.82 15.84 -15.60
CA HIS A 195 17.01 15.89 -16.81
C HIS A 195 16.21 17.20 -16.91
N ALA A 196 16.09 17.73 -18.12
CA ALA A 196 15.45 19.03 -18.37
C ALA A 196 13.95 19.09 -18.02
N ASN A 197 13.31 17.96 -17.70
CA ASN A 197 11.92 17.87 -17.23
C ASN A 197 11.78 17.56 -15.72
N TYR A 198 12.87 17.60 -14.93
CA TYR A 198 12.79 17.41 -13.48
C TYR A 198 11.69 18.27 -12.85
N GLY A 199 10.83 17.66 -12.03
CA GLY A 199 9.71 18.33 -11.36
C GLY A 199 8.52 18.73 -12.24
N LYS A 200 8.55 18.51 -13.57
CA LYS A 200 7.46 18.87 -14.50
C LYS A 200 6.36 17.80 -14.55
N HIS A 201 5.82 17.49 -13.38
CA HIS A 201 4.81 16.45 -13.16
C HIS A 201 3.51 16.67 -13.96
N MET A 202 2.82 15.59 -14.32
CA MET A 202 1.52 15.62 -14.97
C MET A 202 0.37 15.85 -13.99
N LYS A 203 -0.74 16.40 -14.50
CA LYS A 203 -2.05 16.36 -13.83
C LYS A 203 -2.71 14.99 -14.01
N PHE A 204 -3.62 14.63 -13.09
CA PHE A 204 -4.41 13.40 -13.09
C PHE A 204 -4.99 13.04 -14.48
N GLU A 205 -5.73 13.95 -15.11
CA GLU A 205 -6.34 13.69 -16.43
C GLU A 205 -5.32 13.45 -17.55
N GLN A 206 -4.08 13.96 -17.43
CA GLN A 206 -3.01 13.68 -18.41
C GLN A 206 -2.45 12.27 -18.24
N VAL A 207 -2.26 11.81 -16.99
CA VAL A 207 -1.82 10.44 -16.69
C VAL A 207 -2.90 9.44 -17.09
N LYS A 208 -4.17 9.73 -16.77
CA LYS A 208 -5.35 8.96 -17.17
C LYS A 208 -5.51 8.86 -18.69
N GLU A 209 -5.40 9.98 -19.41
CA GLU A 209 -5.44 9.99 -20.89
C GLU A 209 -4.27 9.22 -21.52
N LEU A 210 -3.09 9.23 -20.90
CA LEU A 210 -1.91 8.47 -21.34
C LEU A 210 -2.11 6.96 -21.20
N VAL A 211 -2.64 6.47 -20.07
CA VAL A 211 -2.66 5.03 -19.76
C VAL A 211 -4.01 4.33 -19.93
N LYS A 212 -5.07 5.07 -20.26
CA LYS A 212 -6.43 4.51 -20.42
C LYS A 212 -6.45 3.23 -21.26
N PRO A 213 -7.28 2.23 -20.89
CA PRO A 213 -7.50 1.07 -21.73
C PRO A 213 -8.16 1.43 -23.07
N LYS A 214 -8.06 0.51 -24.02
CA LYS A 214 -8.85 0.54 -25.26
C LYS A 214 -10.34 0.55 -24.89
N LYS A 215 -11.13 1.38 -25.59
CA LYS A 215 -12.60 1.42 -25.40
C LYS A 215 -13.23 0.05 -25.67
N GLU A 216 -12.64 -0.69 -26.61
CA GLU A 216 -12.98 -2.05 -26.97
C GLU A 216 -12.72 -3.03 -25.82
N SER A 217 -11.59 -2.89 -25.09
CA SER A 217 -11.29 -3.72 -23.90
C SER A 217 -12.34 -3.51 -22.80
N ILE A 218 -12.65 -2.25 -22.49
CA ILE A 218 -13.65 -1.91 -21.47
C ILE A 218 -15.00 -2.49 -21.87
N LYS A 219 -15.45 -2.24 -23.11
CA LYS A 219 -16.72 -2.74 -23.64
C LYS A 219 -16.82 -4.26 -23.62
N ILE A 220 -15.79 -4.98 -24.05
CA ILE A 220 -15.77 -6.46 -24.08
C ILE A 220 -15.96 -7.04 -22.67
N VAL A 221 -15.32 -6.46 -21.65
CA VAL A 221 -15.48 -6.89 -20.26
C VAL A 221 -16.87 -6.54 -19.72
N GLN A 222 -17.42 -5.35 -20.03
CA GLN A 222 -18.79 -4.98 -19.65
C GLN A 222 -19.86 -5.89 -20.30
N GLU A 223 -19.77 -6.11 -21.61
CA GLU A 223 -20.70 -6.99 -22.35
C GLU A 223 -20.61 -8.43 -21.84
N TRP A 224 -19.42 -8.92 -21.48
CA TRP A 224 -19.26 -10.24 -20.87
C TRP A 224 -19.85 -10.33 -19.45
N LEU A 225 -19.73 -9.28 -18.64
CA LEU A 225 -20.41 -9.21 -17.34
C LEU A 225 -21.93 -9.24 -17.52
N GLU A 226 -22.47 -8.50 -18.49
CA GLU A 226 -23.89 -8.52 -18.86
C GLU A 226 -24.36 -9.87 -19.45
N GLU A 227 -23.56 -10.56 -20.27
CA GLU A 227 -23.80 -11.95 -20.73
C GLU A 227 -24.02 -12.90 -19.53
N ASN A 228 -23.36 -12.64 -18.40
CA ASN A 228 -23.47 -13.41 -17.16
C ASN A 228 -24.47 -12.81 -16.15
N ASN A 229 -25.34 -11.90 -16.60
CA ASN A 229 -26.36 -11.18 -15.82
C ASN A 229 -25.83 -10.16 -14.78
N ILE A 230 -24.54 -9.85 -14.78
CA ILE A 230 -23.89 -8.91 -13.84
C ILE A 230 -24.06 -7.46 -14.36
N LYS A 231 -25.29 -6.96 -14.25
CA LYS A 231 -25.68 -5.62 -14.71
C LYS A 231 -25.21 -4.48 -13.80
N SER A 232 -24.96 -4.77 -12.52
CA SER A 232 -24.50 -3.79 -11.53
C SER A 232 -22.97 -3.74 -11.50
N HIS A 233 -22.38 -3.12 -12.52
CA HIS A 233 -20.93 -2.93 -12.63
C HIS A 233 -20.56 -1.44 -12.74
N LYS A 234 -19.48 -1.01 -12.07
CA LYS A 234 -18.96 0.37 -12.14
C LYS A 234 -17.56 0.39 -12.75
N LEU A 235 -17.37 1.15 -13.84
CA LEU A 235 -16.06 1.63 -14.27
C LEU A 235 -15.59 2.73 -13.31
N THR A 236 -14.36 2.64 -12.81
CA THR A 236 -13.78 3.64 -11.89
C THR A 236 -13.45 4.95 -12.60
N ASP A 237 -13.30 6.03 -11.83
CA ASP A 237 -13.07 7.36 -12.39
C ASP A 237 -11.63 7.54 -12.94
N SER A 238 -10.73 6.58 -12.61
CA SER A 238 -9.45 6.31 -13.28
C SER A 238 -9.60 5.74 -14.71
N GLY A 239 -10.73 5.09 -15.02
CA GLY A 239 -11.03 4.48 -16.32
C GLY A 239 -10.40 3.11 -16.58
N ASP A 240 -9.68 2.53 -15.62
CA ASP A 240 -8.86 1.32 -15.79
C ASP A 240 -9.15 0.17 -14.81
N PHE A 241 -10.18 0.28 -13.97
CA PHE A 241 -10.74 -0.82 -13.18
C PHE A 241 -12.26 -0.90 -13.35
N ILE A 242 -12.82 -2.12 -13.40
CA ILE A 242 -14.26 -2.36 -13.29
C ILE A 242 -14.53 -3.11 -11.99
N LYS A 243 -15.34 -2.53 -11.09
CA LYS A 243 -15.80 -3.19 -9.86
C LYS A 243 -17.21 -3.75 -10.02
N VAL A 244 -17.46 -4.94 -9.48
CA VAL A 244 -18.79 -5.57 -9.39
C VAL A 244 -18.99 -6.18 -8.01
N THR A 245 -20.22 -6.13 -7.49
CA THR A 245 -20.62 -6.86 -6.29
C THR A 245 -21.61 -7.95 -6.67
N VAL A 246 -21.31 -9.21 -6.35
CA VAL A 246 -22.08 -10.39 -6.78
C VAL A 246 -22.20 -11.42 -5.65
N PRO A 247 -23.23 -12.29 -5.66
CA PRO A 247 -23.26 -13.49 -4.84
C PRO A 247 -22.07 -14.41 -5.13
N ILE A 248 -21.57 -15.12 -4.13
CA ILE A 248 -20.39 -15.99 -4.29
C ILE A 248 -20.64 -17.12 -5.31
N GLU A 249 -21.85 -17.67 -5.38
CA GLU A 249 -22.22 -18.65 -6.43
C GLU A 249 -22.04 -18.11 -7.87
N VAL A 250 -22.27 -16.81 -8.08
CA VAL A 250 -22.05 -16.15 -9.37
C VAL A 250 -20.56 -15.97 -9.62
N ALA A 251 -19.77 -15.60 -8.61
CA ALA A 251 -18.32 -15.49 -8.72
C ALA A 251 -17.65 -16.85 -9.03
N GLU A 252 -18.07 -17.93 -8.37
CA GLU A 252 -17.59 -19.29 -8.63
C GLU A 252 -17.89 -19.73 -10.07
N ALA A 253 -19.11 -19.52 -10.55
CA ALA A 253 -19.50 -19.85 -11.92
C ALA A 253 -18.75 -19.00 -12.97
N LEU A 254 -18.59 -17.70 -12.72
CA LEU A 254 -17.92 -16.75 -13.61
C LEU A 254 -16.42 -17.09 -13.78
N LEU A 255 -15.74 -17.46 -12.69
CA LEU A 255 -14.28 -17.61 -12.60
C LEU A 255 -13.77 -19.06 -12.62
N GLN A 256 -14.66 -20.04 -12.38
CA GLN A 256 -14.38 -21.48 -12.22
C GLN A 256 -13.45 -21.81 -11.05
N VAL A 257 -13.85 -21.38 -9.84
CA VAL A 257 -13.15 -21.60 -8.57
C VAL A 257 -14.11 -22.00 -7.46
N ALA A 258 -13.60 -22.51 -6.33
CA ALA A 258 -14.38 -22.67 -5.09
C ALA A 258 -13.91 -21.69 -4.00
N TYR A 259 -14.81 -20.82 -3.52
CA TYR A 259 -14.57 -19.88 -2.44
C TYR A 259 -14.74 -20.53 -1.06
N ASN A 260 -13.95 -20.07 -0.10
CA ASN A 260 -13.96 -20.53 1.27
C ASN A 260 -13.86 -19.33 2.22
N LYS A 261 -14.32 -19.49 3.46
CA LYS A 261 -14.10 -18.52 4.53
C LYS A 261 -12.71 -18.77 5.14
N MET A 262 -11.79 -17.85 4.89
CA MET A 262 -10.42 -17.89 5.39
C MET A 262 -10.34 -17.10 6.69
N VAL A 263 -10.29 -17.80 7.83
CA VAL A 263 -10.25 -17.19 9.16
C VAL A 263 -8.82 -17.16 9.68
N HIS A 264 -8.31 -15.97 10.00
CA HIS A 264 -6.99 -15.82 10.59
C HIS A 264 -6.99 -16.31 12.04
N ARG A 265 -6.06 -17.22 12.38
CA ARG A 265 -6.10 -17.94 13.66
C ARG A 265 -5.84 -17.05 14.87
N VAL A 266 -5.09 -15.96 14.71
CA VAL A 266 -4.80 -15.02 15.79
C VAL A 266 -5.90 -13.95 15.89
N SER A 267 -6.00 -13.05 14.90
CA SER A 267 -6.89 -11.87 14.97
C SER A 267 -8.37 -12.18 14.73
N LYS A 268 -8.72 -13.39 14.28
CA LYS A 268 -10.09 -13.84 13.91
C LYS A 268 -10.75 -13.10 12.74
N VAL A 269 -10.05 -12.14 12.11
CA VAL A 269 -10.45 -11.52 10.84
C VAL A 269 -10.65 -12.62 9.79
N ALA A 270 -11.69 -12.48 8.98
CA ALA A 270 -12.06 -13.46 7.96
C ALA A 270 -12.18 -12.81 6.57
N PHE A 271 -11.82 -13.58 5.54
CA PHE A 271 -11.97 -13.19 4.13
C PHE A 271 -12.64 -14.31 3.32
N TYR A 272 -13.37 -13.95 2.26
CA TYR A 272 -13.84 -14.89 1.25
C TYR A 272 -12.81 -14.96 0.12
N ARG A 273 -12.12 -16.11 0.00
CA ARG A 273 -11.09 -16.37 -1.02
C ARG A 273 -11.13 -17.79 -1.54
N SER A 274 -10.61 -17.98 -2.74
CA SER A 274 -10.30 -19.31 -3.27
C SER A 274 -8.82 -19.65 -3.13
N LEU A 275 -8.53 -20.94 -2.94
CA LEU A 275 -7.18 -21.52 -3.15
C LEU A 275 -7.02 -22.10 -4.56
N ASP A 276 -8.07 -22.09 -5.38
CA ASP A 276 -8.02 -22.50 -6.77
C ASP A 276 -7.52 -21.34 -7.65
N PRO A 277 -6.61 -21.62 -8.61
CA PRO A 277 -6.23 -20.63 -9.61
C PRO A 277 -7.43 -20.38 -10.53
N TYR A 278 -7.90 -19.14 -10.63
CA TYR A 278 -9.05 -18.83 -11.48
C TYR A 278 -8.68 -18.78 -12.95
N THR A 279 -9.70 -18.89 -13.79
CA THR A 279 -9.56 -18.73 -15.23
C THR A 279 -10.50 -17.64 -15.76
N LEU A 280 -10.17 -17.06 -16.90
CA LEU A 280 -11.11 -16.30 -17.72
C LEU A 280 -11.21 -16.95 -19.11
N PRO A 281 -12.30 -16.73 -19.87
CA PRO A 281 -12.30 -17.00 -21.30
C PRO A 281 -11.14 -16.28 -21.99
N ILE A 282 -10.49 -16.88 -23.00
CA ILE A 282 -9.34 -16.26 -23.69
C ILE A 282 -9.68 -14.83 -24.17
N ASP A 283 -10.83 -14.68 -24.83
CA ASP A 283 -11.40 -13.43 -25.35
C ASP A 283 -11.63 -12.33 -24.28
N ILE A 284 -11.48 -12.65 -22.99
CA ILE A 284 -11.56 -11.71 -21.85
C ILE A 284 -10.19 -11.57 -21.17
N SER A 285 -9.44 -12.67 -21.04
CA SER A 285 -8.07 -12.69 -20.49
C SER A 285 -7.08 -11.87 -21.32
N ASP A 286 -7.39 -11.60 -22.59
CA ASP A 286 -6.58 -10.73 -23.43
C ASP A 286 -6.85 -9.23 -23.17
N HIS A 287 -7.89 -8.88 -22.41
CA HIS A 287 -8.25 -7.50 -22.02
C HIS A 287 -8.11 -7.19 -20.51
N VAL A 288 -7.95 -8.20 -19.66
CA VAL A 288 -7.83 -8.09 -18.19
C VAL A 288 -6.42 -8.48 -17.73
N ASP A 289 -5.82 -7.68 -16.84
CA ASP A 289 -4.54 -7.98 -16.18
C ASP A 289 -4.71 -9.05 -15.10
N PHE A 290 -5.65 -8.80 -14.17
CA PHE A 290 -5.89 -9.59 -12.95
C PHE A 290 -7.34 -9.40 -12.45
N VAL A 291 -7.78 -10.20 -11.48
CA VAL A 291 -9.11 -10.10 -10.85
C VAL A 291 -8.95 -10.10 -9.33
N GLY A 292 -8.99 -8.90 -8.73
CA GLY A 292 -8.88 -8.69 -7.30
C GLY A 292 -10.06 -9.27 -6.51
N GLY A 293 -9.81 -9.64 -5.25
CA GLY A 293 -10.78 -10.30 -4.37
C GLY A 293 -10.86 -11.83 -4.52
N VAL A 294 -10.11 -12.44 -5.45
CA VAL A 294 -10.21 -13.89 -5.72
C VAL A 294 -9.25 -14.72 -4.86
N ASN A 295 -7.95 -14.42 -4.92
CA ASN A 295 -6.90 -15.28 -4.35
C ASN A 295 -6.10 -14.64 -3.21
N HIS A 296 -5.73 -13.36 -3.29
CA HIS A 296 -4.81 -12.73 -2.34
C HIS A 296 -5.38 -12.60 -0.91
N LEU A 297 -4.67 -13.17 0.06
CA LEU A 297 -4.92 -12.97 1.49
C LEU A 297 -3.86 -12.00 2.04
N PRO A 298 -4.25 -10.85 2.61
CA PRO A 298 -3.29 -9.89 3.14
C PRO A 298 -2.55 -10.47 4.36
N ASN A 299 -1.26 -10.16 4.48
CA ASN A 299 -0.44 -10.50 5.63
C ASN A 299 -0.91 -9.73 6.87
N ILE A 300 -1.77 -10.35 7.69
CA ILE A 300 -2.19 -9.78 8.97
C ILE A 300 -1.02 -9.84 9.95
N ARG A 301 -0.16 -8.81 9.88
CA ARG A 301 0.82 -8.52 10.92
C ARG A 301 0.07 -8.36 12.26
N PRO A 302 0.59 -8.90 13.37
CA PRO A 302 0.09 -8.52 14.70
C PRO A 302 0.32 -7.02 14.90
N SER A 303 -0.67 -6.30 15.44
CA SER A 303 -0.57 -4.88 15.77
C SER A 303 0.73 -4.57 16.56
N PRO A 304 1.29 -3.35 16.44
CA PRO A 304 2.63 -3.04 16.90
C PRO A 304 2.86 -3.45 18.35
N ARG A 305 3.97 -4.14 18.60
CA ARG A 305 4.16 -4.83 19.88
C ARG A 305 4.73 -3.87 20.92
N PRO A 306 4.02 -3.59 22.03
CA PRO A 306 4.69 -3.01 23.19
C PRO A 306 5.80 -4.00 23.65
N PRO A 307 6.94 -3.51 24.16
CA PRO A 307 8.05 -4.39 24.52
C PRO A 307 7.66 -5.41 25.60
N LYS A 308 8.35 -6.56 25.65
CA LYS A 308 7.97 -7.70 26.53
C LYS A 308 8.34 -7.51 28.02
N SER A 309 8.57 -6.28 28.48
CA SER A 309 8.97 -5.99 29.86
C SER A 309 7.83 -6.22 30.84
N LYS A 310 8.13 -6.89 31.96
CA LYS A 310 7.21 -7.00 33.12
C LYS A 310 7.20 -5.75 34.01
N LYS A 311 7.88 -4.67 33.60
CA LYS A 311 8.00 -3.39 34.30
C LYS A 311 7.53 -2.21 33.42
N PHE A 312 6.32 -2.28 32.88
CA PHE A 312 5.66 -1.08 32.33
C PHE A 312 4.71 -0.49 33.36
N PRO A 313 5.10 0.59 34.07
CA PRO A 313 4.12 1.36 34.86
C PRO A 313 3.08 1.99 33.92
N LYS A 314 1.84 2.13 34.40
CA LYS A 314 0.85 2.94 33.69
C LYS A 314 1.22 4.41 33.87
N GLY A 315 1.58 5.06 32.77
CA GLY A 315 2.23 6.37 32.79
C GLY A 315 3.75 6.19 32.87
N ILE A 316 4.42 6.47 31.75
CA ILE A 316 5.88 6.65 31.74
C ILE A 316 6.15 8.06 32.31
N ASP A 317 6.83 8.09 33.45
CA ASP A 317 7.57 9.27 33.84
C ASP A 317 8.87 9.33 33.00
N LEU A 318 9.11 10.46 32.37
CA LEU A 318 10.30 10.68 31.53
C LEU A 318 11.52 11.11 32.37
N GLU A 319 11.30 11.42 33.65
CA GLU A 319 12.32 11.83 34.62
C GLU A 319 12.74 10.67 35.56
N ASP A 320 12.18 9.46 35.37
CA ASP A 320 12.48 8.25 36.16
C ASP A 320 13.96 7.84 36.05
N GLU A 321 14.73 8.12 37.11
CA GLU A 321 16.15 7.78 37.18
C GLU A 321 16.44 6.27 37.05
N THR A 322 15.45 5.39 37.26
CA THR A 322 15.62 3.93 37.10
C THR A 322 15.68 3.47 35.64
N LEU A 323 15.40 4.37 34.69
CA LEU A 323 15.61 4.17 33.25
C LEU A 323 17.07 4.40 32.82
N ARG A 324 17.95 4.88 33.71
CA ARG A 324 19.40 5.00 33.44
C ARG A 324 20.01 3.60 33.24
N GLY A 325 20.49 3.33 32.02
CA GLY A 325 21.02 2.02 31.61
C GLY A 325 20.28 1.34 30.45
N PHE A 326 19.28 2.00 29.87
CA PHE A 326 18.51 1.51 28.72
C PHE A 326 18.62 2.46 27.52
N ASP A 327 18.32 1.94 26.33
CA ASP A 327 18.12 2.76 25.13
C ASP A 327 16.95 3.73 25.35
N PRO A 328 17.06 5.00 24.90
CA PRO A 328 16.10 6.05 25.25
C PRO A 328 14.70 5.81 24.69
N TYR A 329 13.68 6.32 25.41
CA TYR A 329 12.34 6.48 24.86
C TYR A 329 12.29 7.67 23.91
N LEU A 330 11.79 7.43 22.69
CA LEU A 330 11.80 8.41 21.63
C LEU A 330 10.52 9.23 21.65
N THR A 331 10.66 10.51 22.00
CA THR A 331 9.62 11.53 21.86
C THR A 331 9.73 12.22 20.50
N PRO A 332 8.67 12.93 20.03
CA PRO A 332 8.76 13.82 18.89
C PRO A 332 9.96 14.76 18.93
N LYS A 333 10.23 15.36 20.10
CA LYS A 333 11.33 16.31 20.32
C LYS A 333 12.69 15.63 20.13
N LEU A 334 12.90 14.45 20.72
CA LEU A 334 14.15 13.71 20.62
C LEU A 334 14.41 13.19 19.19
N ILE A 335 13.39 12.70 18.49
CA ILE A 335 13.50 12.29 17.07
C ILE A 335 13.89 13.47 16.21
N ARG A 336 13.20 14.61 16.36
CA ARG A 336 13.48 15.85 15.62
C ARG A 336 14.88 16.40 15.89
N GLN A 337 15.36 16.32 17.14
CA GLN A 337 16.74 16.67 17.48
C GLN A 337 17.75 15.70 16.85
N SER A 338 17.51 14.39 16.96
CA SER A 338 18.42 13.34 16.45
C SER A 338 18.53 13.34 14.92
N MET A 339 17.51 13.84 14.22
CA MET A 339 17.51 14.00 12.75
C MET A 339 17.80 15.44 12.30
N ASN A 340 18.22 16.36 13.19
CA ASN A 340 18.51 17.77 12.87
C ASN A 340 17.35 18.50 12.14
N VAL A 341 16.12 18.37 12.66
CA VAL A 341 14.90 18.93 12.04
C VAL A 341 14.73 20.40 12.43
N THR A 342 15.06 21.29 11.50
CA THR A 342 15.12 22.75 11.69
C THR A 342 13.77 23.48 11.58
N LEU A 343 12.76 22.89 10.93
CA LEU A 343 11.47 23.54 10.67
C LEU A 343 10.37 23.03 11.61
N ASN A 344 9.74 23.94 12.36
CA ASN A 344 8.75 23.58 13.40
C ASN A 344 7.40 23.09 12.86
N SER A 345 6.94 23.61 11.72
CA SER A 345 5.62 23.32 11.14
C SER A 345 5.59 23.68 9.65
N THR A 346 4.56 23.22 8.93
CA THR A 346 4.25 23.71 7.58
C THR A 346 3.48 25.03 7.60
N SER A 347 3.43 25.70 6.45
CA SER A 347 2.69 26.96 6.25
C SER A 347 2.05 27.11 4.87
N CYS A 348 2.40 26.28 3.89
CA CYS A 348 1.80 26.31 2.55
C CYS A 348 0.45 25.54 2.53
N PRO A 349 -0.68 26.18 2.19
CA PRO A 349 -1.99 25.51 2.16
C PRO A 349 -2.18 24.56 0.97
N GLN A 350 -1.26 24.56 0.00
CA GLN A 350 -1.23 23.58 -1.11
C GLN A 350 -0.50 22.28 -0.72
N ASN A 351 0.21 22.29 0.41
CA ASN A 351 0.88 21.11 0.94
C ASN A 351 -0.14 20.16 1.59
N SER A 352 0.10 18.85 1.54
CA SER A 352 -0.84 17.85 2.04
C SER A 352 -0.19 16.49 2.22
N GLN A 353 -0.66 15.72 3.20
CA GLN A 353 -0.15 14.39 3.51
C GLN A 353 -1.26 13.41 3.89
N ALA A 354 -0.96 12.10 3.84
CA ALA A 354 -1.90 11.05 4.17
C ALA A 354 -1.23 9.87 4.89
N ILE A 355 -2.02 9.17 5.71
CA ILE A 355 -1.74 7.80 6.13
C ILE A 355 -2.75 6.84 5.48
N ALA A 356 -2.34 5.61 5.21
CA ALA A 356 -3.22 4.56 4.68
C ALA A 356 -3.14 3.29 5.53
N GLN A 357 -4.30 2.83 6.00
CA GLN A 357 -4.43 1.69 6.92
C GLN A 357 -5.41 0.64 6.37
N PHE A 358 -5.11 -0.64 6.63
CA PHE A 358 -5.69 -1.81 5.94
C PHE A 358 -6.28 -2.86 6.88
N LEU A 359 -6.42 -2.54 8.18
CA LEU A 359 -7.01 -3.38 9.21
C LEU A 359 -8.24 -2.68 9.82
N GLN A 360 -8.94 -3.30 10.77
CA GLN A 360 -10.05 -2.64 11.49
C GLN A 360 -9.51 -1.74 12.62
N GLU A 361 -8.50 -0.94 12.30
CA GLU A 361 -7.70 -0.12 13.19
C GLU A 361 -7.98 1.36 12.92
N TYR A 362 -8.82 1.97 13.76
CA TYR A 362 -9.43 3.28 13.47
C TYR A 362 -8.68 4.46 14.11
N TYR A 363 -8.90 5.67 13.58
CA TYR A 363 -8.39 6.93 14.11
C TYR A 363 -9.25 7.42 15.28
N SER A 364 -8.59 7.85 16.37
CA SER A 364 -9.18 8.49 17.54
C SER A 364 -8.67 9.92 17.65
N GLU A 365 -9.60 10.88 17.62
CA GLU A 365 -9.29 12.30 17.82
C GLU A 365 -8.82 12.57 19.25
N THR A 366 -9.40 11.88 20.24
CA THR A 366 -9.02 12.01 21.65
C THR A 366 -7.56 11.64 21.88
N ASP A 367 -7.11 10.51 21.34
CA ASP A 367 -5.71 10.06 21.48
C ASP A 367 -4.74 10.99 20.77
N LEU A 368 -5.09 11.48 19.58
CA LEU A 368 -4.28 12.44 18.82
C LEU A 368 -4.14 13.79 19.56
N LEU A 369 -5.24 14.36 20.06
CA LEU A 369 -5.21 15.61 20.83
C LEU A 369 -4.52 15.43 22.19
N ALA A 370 -4.65 14.27 22.84
CA ALA A 370 -3.92 13.94 24.06
C ALA A 370 -2.41 13.81 23.82
N PHE A 371 -2.00 13.18 22.72
CA PHE A 371 -0.61 13.11 22.26
C PHE A 371 -0.02 14.51 21.99
N GLN A 372 -0.73 15.32 21.19
CA GLN A 372 -0.29 16.67 20.85
C GLN A 372 -0.14 17.54 22.12
N LYS A 373 -1.10 17.46 23.05
CA LYS A 373 -1.01 18.12 24.35
C LYS A 373 0.15 17.61 25.21
N LYS A 374 0.43 16.30 25.22
CA LYS A 374 1.49 15.69 26.04
C LYS A 374 2.90 16.02 25.54
N PHE A 375 3.07 16.23 24.24
CA PHE A 375 4.37 16.51 23.62
C PHE A 375 4.51 17.95 23.07
N GLU A 376 3.69 18.88 23.58
CA GLU A 376 3.78 20.33 23.31
C GLU A 376 3.65 20.71 21.82
N LEU A 377 2.92 19.90 21.05
CA LEU A 377 2.69 20.09 19.62
C LEU A 377 1.47 21.01 19.36
N PRO A 378 1.41 21.73 18.22
CA PRO A 378 0.23 22.51 17.83
C PRO A 378 -1.05 21.68 17.85
N SER A 379 -2.15 22.23 18.37
CA SER A 379 -3.45 21.54 18.40
C SER A 379 -4.09 21.55 17.02
N GLN A 380 -4.35 20.36 16.47
CA GLN A 380 -4.79 20.13 15.10
C GLN A 380 -5.64 18.84 15.05
N LYS A 381 -6.59 18.80 14.11
CA LYS A 381 -7.35 17.61 13.71
C LYS A 381 -6.97 17.16 12.29
N VAL A 382 -7.28 15.92 11.95
CA VAL A 382 -7.22 15.43 10.57
C VAL A 382 -8.21 16.19 9.67
N SER A 383 -7.83 16.48 8.43
CA SER A 383 -8.63 17.30 7.51
C SER A 383 -9.58 16.49 6.63
N SER A 384 -9.35 15.18 6.49
CA SER A 384 -10.22 14.25 5.76
C SER A 384 -10.09 12.84 6.33
N ILE A 385 -11.18 12.09 6.27
CA ILE A 385 -11.23 10.67 6.60
C ILE A 385 -11.94 9.97 5.44
N LEU A 386 -11.25 9.04 4.79
CA LEU A 386 -11.80 8.23 3.69
C LEU A 386 -12.06 6.80 4.19
N GLY A 387 -13.28 6.32 4.00
CA GLY A 387 -13.72 5.00 4.45
C GLY A 387 -14.14 4.94 5.93
N PRO A 388 -14.27 3.75 6.52
CA PRO A 388 -14.88 3.57 7.83
C PRO A 388 -13.96 4.04 8.96
N ASN A 389 -14.53 4.69 9.99
CA ASN A 389 -13.77 5.14 11.16
C ASN A 389 -14.56 5.05 12.48
N ILE A 390 -14.48 3.91 13.17
CA ILE A 390 -15.15 3.69 14.46
C ILE A 390 -14.24 4.19 15.59
N GLN A 391 -14.28 5.50 15.88
CA GLN A 391 -13.39 6.15 16.87
C GLN A 391 -13.36 5.50 18.26
N LYS A 392 -14.42 4.79 18.67
CA LYS A 392 -14.49 4.06 19.95
C LYS A 392 -13.62 2.78 19.98
N SER A 393 -13.09 2.35 18.84
CA SER A 393 -12.20 1.19 18.71
C SER A 393 -10.92 1.59 17.95
N PRO A 394 -10.08 2.49 18.51
CA PRO A 394 -8.90 2.94 17.80
C PRO A 394 -7.88 1.82 17.60
N GLY A 395 -7.14 1.95 16.51
CA GLY A 395 -5.97 1.15 16.19
C GLY A 395 -4.73 1.63 16.93
N MET A 396 -3.77 0.74 17.12
CA MET A 396 -2.44 1.05 17.62
C MET A 396 -1.52 1.46 16.48
N GLU A 397 -1.68 0.84 15.30
CA GLU A 397 -1.02 1.24 14.04
C GLU A 397 -1.46 2.66 13.65
N THR A 398 -2.77 2.86 13.53
CA THR A 398 -3.37 4.13 13.09
C THR A 398 -3.11 5.27 14.09
N ALA A 399 -2.91 4.97 15.38
CA ALA A 399 -2.48 5.95 16.39
C ALA A 399 -1.01 6.35 16.19
N LEU A 400 -0.11 5.39 15.97
CA LEU A 400 1.31 5.62 15.67
C LEU A 400 1.48 6.47 14.40
N ASP A 401 0.88 6.02 13.30
CA ASP A 401 0.97 6.66 11.98
C ASP A 401 0.53 8.14 12.04
N ILE A 402 -0.66 8.40 12.59
CA ILE A 402 -1.23 9.75 12.58
C ILE A 402 -0.53 10.70 13.56
N GLN A 403 -0.05 10.19 14.70
CA GLN A 403 0.66 10.99 15.69
C GLN A 403 2.03 11.40 15.18
N TYR A 404 2.77 10.51 14.52
CA TYR A 404 4.12 10.82 14.07
C TYR A 404 4.18 11.63 12.77
N ILE A 405 3.26 11.42 11.82
CA ILE A 405 3.23 12.25 10.61
C ILE A 405 2.89 13.72 10.93
N LEU A 406 2.00 13.95 11.90
CA LEU A 406 1.67 15.30 12.41
C LEU A 406 2.71 15.86 13.38
N ALA A 407 3.46 15.02 14.11
CA ALA A 407 4.57 15.47 14.95
C ALA A 407 5.78 15.97 14.13
N MET A 408 6.00 15.37 12.95
CA MET A 408 7.04 15.82 12.02
C MET A 408 6.58 17.02 11.19
N ALA A 409 5.35 17.00 10.66
CA ALA A 409 4.73 18.13 9.96
C ALA A 409 3.43 18.62 10.61
N PRO A 410 3.51 19.42 11.69
CA PRO A 410 2.35 20.15 12.21
C PRO A 410 1.82 21.18 11.21
N ASN A 411 0.52 21.47 11.29
CA ASN A 411 -0.24 22.40 10.45
C ASN A 411 -0.45 21.95 9.00
N THR A 412 -0.14 20.70 8.62
CA THR A 412 -0.42 20.19 7.26
C THR A 412 -1.82 19.58 7.16
N PRO A 413 -2.62 19.89 6.12
CA PRO A 413 -3.79 19.12 5.72
C PRO A 413 -3.48 17.61 5.63
N THR A 414 -3.98 16.84 6.59
CA THR A 414 -3.62 15.43 6.80
C THR A 414 -4.85 14.54 6.67
N TRP A 415 -4.78 13.57 5.77
CA TRP A 415 -5.86 12.60 5.50
C TRP A 415 -5.61 11.27 6.21
N VAL A 416 -6.67 10.63 6.71
CA VAL A 416 -6.65 9.22 7.13
C VAL A 416 -7.43 8.40 6.10
N VAL A 417 -6.77 7.45 5.45
CA VAL A 417 -7.43 6.52 4.52
C VAL A 417 -7.56 5.15 5.16
N SER A 418 -8.80 4.67 5.25
CA SER A 418 -9.20 3.44 5.93
C SER A 418 -9.99 2.58 4.96
N THR A 419 -9.63 1.30 4.79
CA THR A 419 -10.21 0.46 3.72
C THR A 419 -10.63 -0.94 4.16
N ALA A 420 -10.35 -1.33 5.40
CA ALA A 420 -10.76 -2.64 5.88
C ALA A 420 -12.22 -2.67 6.36
N GLY A 421 -12.80 -3.87 6.33
CA GLY A 421 -13.97 -4.19 7.15
C GLY A 421 -15.33 -3.77 6.59
N LEU A 422 -15.43 -3.34 5.32
CA LEU A 422 -16.74 -3.17 4.69
C LEU A 422 -17.40 -4.54 4.43
N HIS A 423 -16.63 -5.54 3.96
CA HIS A 423 -17.04 -6.95 3.95
C HIS A 423 -15.88 -7.92 3.68
N GLU A 424 -16.04 -9.18 4.10
CA GLU A 424 -15.03 -10.27 3.95
C GLU A 424 -14.60 -10.54 2.50
N GLY A 425 -15.37 -10.10 1.50
CA GLY A 425 -15.00 -10.21 0.09
C GLY A 425 -13.84 -9.32 -0.36
N GLN A 426 -13.54 -8.23 0.35
CA GLN A 426 -12.62 -7.18 -0.12
C GLN A 426 -11.14 -7.48 0.07
N GLU A 427 -10.30 -6.70 -0.62
CA GLU A 427 -8.85 -6.76 -0.59
C GLU A 427 -8.35 -5.35 -0.25
N PRO A 428 -8.23 -4.98 1.05
CA PRO A 428 -8.16 -3.58 1.48
C PRO A 428 -7.04 -2.77 0.82
N PHE A 429 -5.88 -3.39 0.56
CA PHE A 429 -4.79 -2.74 -0.15
C PHE A 429 -5.14 -2.39 -1.61
N LEU A 430 -5.81 -3.29 -2.33
CA LEU A 430 -6.31 -3.01 -3.67
C LEU A 430 -7.44 -1.97 -3.63
N ASP A 431 -8.37 -2.08 -2.68
CA ASP A 431 -9.46 -1.11 -2.55
C ASP A 431 -8.94 0.30 -2.27
N TRP A 432 -7.90 0.44 -1.44
CA TRP A 432 -7.14 1.68 -1.28
C TRP A 432 -6.60 2.16 -2.62
N LEU A 433 -5.78 1.34 -3.27
CA LEU A 433 -5.09 1.67 -4.52
C LEU A 433 -6.08 2.13 -5.61
N VAL A 434 -7.17 1.40 -5.79
CA VAL A 434 -8.22 1.70 -6.79
C VAL A 434 -8.94 3.00 -6.46
N ASN A 435 -9.33 3.19 -5.19
CA ASN A 435 -9.99 4.43 -4.74
C ASN A 435 -9.08 5.64 -4.94
N ILE A 436 -7.82 5.58 -4.47
CA ILE A 436 -6.89 6.71 -4.63
C ILE A 436 -6.44 6.88 -6.09
N SER A 437 -6.40 5.83 -6.92
CA SER A 437 -6.04 5.94 -8.35
C SER A 437 -7.11 6.68 -9.18
N SER A 438 -8.27 6.93 -8.57
CA SER A 438 -9.43 7.60 -9.16
C SER A 438 -9.60 9.06 -8.69
N MET A 439 -8.69 9.59 -7.86
CA MET A 439 -8.80 10.93 -7.27
C MET A 439 -7.83 11.94 -7.92
N PRO A 440 -8.28 13.13 -8.34
CA PRO A 440 -7.39 14.16 -8.89
C PRO A 440 -6.58 14.90 -7.81
N ASP A 441 -7.21 15.22 -6.69
CA ASP A 441 -6.67 16.07 -5.62
C ASP A 441 -6.01 15.25 -4.50
N LEU A 442 -5.13 14.33 -4.90
CA LEU A 442 -4.39 13.45 -4.00
C LEU A 442 -3.40 14.23 -3.11
N PRO A 443 -3.25 13.87 -1.82
CA PRO A 443 -2.17 14.38 -0.97
C PRO A 443 -0.77 14.22 -1.59
N LEU A 444 0.17 15.11 -1.22
CA LEU A 444 1.52 15.14 -1.81
C LEU A 444 2.44 14.02 -1.30
N VAL A 445 2.25 13.60 -0.05
CA VAL A 445 3.00 12.52 0.59
C VAL A 445 2.05 11.49 1.22
N HIS A 446 2.27 10.21 0.96
CA HIS A 446 1.51 9.10 1.55
C HIS A 446 2.45 8.22 2.38
N SER A 447 2.15 8.05 3.67
CA SER A 447 2.77 7.04 4.55
C SER A 447 1.92 5.77 4.59
N ILE A 448 2.57 4.62 4.45
CA ILE A 448 1.89 3.33 4.30
C ILE A 448 2.59 2.24 5.10
N SER A 449 1.94 1.79 6.16
CA SER A 449 2.42 0.73 7.04
C SER A 449 1.81 -0.62 6.65
N TYR A 450 2.26 -1.15 5.50
CA TYR A 450 1.75 -2.39 4.89
C TYR A 450 2.87 -3.22 4.24
N GLY A 451 2.73 -4.55 4.24
CA GLY A 451 3.47 -5.38 3.30
C GLY A 451 3.43 -6.88 3.57
N ASP A 452 3.41 -7.62 2.47
CA ASP A 452 3.41 -9.08 2.31
C ASP A 452 4.82 -9.61 2.02
N ASP A 453 5.03 -10.93 2.09
CA ASP A 453 6.17 -11.58 1.44
C ASP A 453 6.00 -11.47 -0.09
N GLU A 454 7.00 -10.95 -0.80
CA GLU A 454 6.96 -10.73 -2.26
C GLU A 454 6.59 -12.01 -3.04
N SER A 455 7.12 -13.16 -2.62
CA SER A 455 6.82 -14.47 -3.22
C SER A 455 5.42 -15.03 -2.89
N SER A 456 4.62 -14.33 -2.06
CA SER A 456 3.24 -14.74 -1.77
C SER A 456 2.21 -14.09 -2.72
N ILE A 457 2.59 -13.02 -3.42
CA ILE A 457 1.76 -12.27 -4.37
C ILE A 457 2.14 -12.66 -5.81
N GLU A 458 1.16 -12.70 -6.72
CA GLU A 458 1.40 -13.01 -8.14
C GLU A 458 2.08 -11.84 -8.87
N LYS A 459 3.01 -12.14 -9.80
CA LYS A 459 3.85 -11.09 -10.39
C LYS A 459 3.04 -10.10 -11.24
N SER A 460 2.03 -10.51 -12.00
CA SER A 460 1.22 -9.60 -12.83
C SER A 460 0.44 -8.60 -11.98
N TYR A 461 -0.05 -9.02 -10.81
CA TYR A 461 -0.60 -8.12 -9.80
C TYR A 461 0.48 -7.13 -9.33
N THR A 462 1.66 -7.61 -8.92
CA THR A 462 2.74 -6.69 -8.48
C THR A 462 3.16 -5.71 -9.59
N ASP A 463 3.19 -6.12 -10.86
CA ASP A 463 3.51 -5.28 -12.02
C ASP A 463 2.43 -4.23 -12.33
N ARG A 464 1.14 -4.58 -12.12
CA ARG A 464 0.03 -3.64 -12.22
C ARG A 464 0.05 -2.64 -11.08
N VAL A 465 0.32 -3.06 -9.84
CA VAL A 465 0.48 -2.15 -8.71
C VAL A 465 1.72 -1.25 -8.88
N ASP A 466 2.84 -1.78 -9.38
CA ASP A 466 4.03 -0.97 -9.76
C ASP A 466 3.65 0.09 -10.80
N THR A 467 2.73 -0.22 -11.71
CA THR A 467 2.21 0.70 -12.71
C THR A 467 1.27 1.76 -12.10
N GLU A 468 0.48 1.41 -11.08
CA GLU A 468 -0.21 2.42 -10.28
C GLU A 468 0.78 3.34 -9.54
N PHE A 469 1.86 2.82 -8.91
CA PHE A 469 2.90 3.65 -8.31
C PHE A 469 3.59 4.59 -9.32
N LYS A 470 3.82 4.15 -10.56
CA LYS A 470 4.28 5.03 -11.66
C LYS A 470 3.29 6.17 -11.95
N LYS A 471 1.97 5.94 -11.86
CA LYS A 471 0.95 7.00 -11.99
C LYS A 471 1.10 8.04 -10.87
N TYR A 472 1.40 7.63 -9.63
CA TYR A 472 1.71 8.57 -8.52
C TYR A 472 2.99 9.36 -8.74
N ALA A 473 4.07 8.68 -9.14
CA ALA A 473 5.34 9.31 -9.44
C ALA A 473 5.21 10.36 -10.56
N ALA A 474 4.48 10.03 -11.64
CA ALA A 474 4.18 10.95 -12.74
C ALA A 474 3.34 12.16 -12.32
N MET A 475 2.52 12.03 -11.27
CA MET A 475 1.76 13.13 -10.65
C MET A 475 2.54 13.88 -9.57
N GLY A 476 3.85 13.63 -9.40
CA GLY A 476 4.67 14.33 -8.41
C GLY A 476 4.31 13.99 -6.96
N ARG A 477 3.72 12.80 -6.74
CA ARG A 477 3.38 12.30 -5.39
C ARG A 477 4.51 11.43 -4.86
N THR A 478 4.69 11.47 -3.54
CA THR A 478 5.69 10.65 -2.84
C THR A 478 4.98 9.55 -2.06
N ILE A 479 5.26 8.28 -2.35
CA ILE A 479 4.74 7.14 -1.60
C ILE A 479 5.87 6.52 -0.76
N VAL A 480 5.59 6.38 0.53
CA VAL A 480 6.53 5.91 1.57
C VAL A 480 5.97 4.62 2.18
N PHE A 481 6.74 3.53 2.10
CA PHE A 481 6.38 2.24 2.70
C PHE A 481 7.32 1.86 3.83
N SER A 482 6.78 1.26 4.91
CA SER A 482 7.61 0.58 5.91
C SER A 482 8.23 -0.69 5.30
N SER A 483 9.53 -0.91 5.51
CA SER A 483 10.26 -1.98 4.82
C SER A 483 9.98 -3.39 5.34
N GLY A 484 9.42 -3.51 6.55
CA GLY A 484 9.08 -4.77 7.20
C GLY A 484 9.80 -4.98 8.53
N ASP A 485 9.24 -5.83 9.38
CA ASP A 485 9.68 -6.02 10.78
C ASP A 485 10.31 -7.42 10.99
N PHE A 486 10.80 -7.99 9.90
CA PHE A 486 11.23 -9.38 9.75
C PHE A 486 12.64 -9.53 9.14
N GLY A 487 13.45 -8.47 9.16
CA GLY A 487 14.83 -8.49 8.70
C GLY A 487 14.96 -8.87 7.21
N VAL A 488 15.84 -9.84 6.91
CA VAL A 488 15.97 -10.44 5.57
C VAL A 488 14.74 -11.23 5.09
N GLY A 489 13.77 -11.52 5.97
CA GLY A 489 12.76 -12.56 5.73
C GLY A 489 13.39 -13.95 5.65
N CYS A 490 12.60 -15.02 5.72
CA CYS A 490 13.16 -16.38 5.69
C CYS A 490 12.08 -17.40 5.31
N ASN A 491 12.35 -18.23 4.30
CA ASN A 491 11.46 -19.31 3.89
C ASN A 491 11.42 -20.47 4.91
N SER A 492 10.47 -21.39 4.72
CA SER A 492 10.26 -22.59 5.54
C SER A 492 11.49 -23.50 5.61
N GLU A 493 12.25 -23.56 4.53
CA GLU A 493 13.44 -24.38 4.33
C GLU A 493 14.72 -23.72 4.89
N CYS A 494 14.62 -22.48 5.38
CA CYS A 494 15.71 -21.71 5.99
C CYS A 494 16.93 -21.48 5.06
N ASN A 495 16.72 -21.52 3.74
CA ASN A 495 17.74 -21.45 2.70
C ASN A 495 17.54 -20.32 1.68
N SER A 496 16.46 -19.54 1.79
CA SER A 496 16.24 -18.31 1.01
C SER A 496 15.73 -17.18 1.90
N TYR A 497 16.19 -15.97 1.63
CA TYR A 497 15.59 -14.73 2.14
C TYR A 497 14.24 -14.49 1.46
N SER A 498 13.40 -13.64 2.08
CA SER A 498 12.04 -13.34 1.62
C SER A 498 11.84 -11.83 1.58
N PRO A 499 11.98 -11.19 0.41
CA PRO A 499 11.80 -9.74 0.27
C PRO A 499 10.38 -9.30 0.65
N GLY A 500 10.27 -8.13 1.29
CA GLY A 500 9.00 -7.51 1.63
C GLY A 500 8.46 -6.65 0.49
N TRP A 501 7.20 -6.86 0.12
CA TRP A 501 6.48 -6.09 -0.90
C TRP A 501 5.31 -5.34 -0.24
N PRO A 502 4.98 -4.07 -0.58
CA PRO A 502 5.48 -3.28 -1.72
C PRO A 502 6.86 -2.63 -1.58
N ALA A 503 7.55 -2.72 -0.44
CA ALA A 503 8.84 -2.05 -0.21
C ALA A 503 9.93 -2.41 -1.24
N SER A 504 9.87 -3.61 -1.82
CA SER A 504 10.75 -4.06 -2.90
C SER A 504 10.51 -3.40 -4.28
N SER A 505 9.42 -2.64 -4.44
CA SER A 505 9.09 -1.88 -5.66
C SER A 505 10.17 -0.85 -6.02
N ARG A 506 10.33 -0.60 -7.32
CA ARG A 506 11.25 0.42 -7.87
C ARG A 506 10.72 1.86 -7.79
N PHE A 507 9.43 2.05 -7.48
CA PHE A 507 8.74 3.35 -7.56
C PHE A 507 8.21 3.87 -6.21
N VAL A 508 8.61 3.23 -5.12
CA VAL A 508 8.30 3.66 -3.74
C VAL A 508 9.58 3.99 -2.99
N LEU A 509 9.45 4.84 -1.97
CA LEU A 509 10.52 5.08 -1.01
C LEU A 509 10.36 4.09 0.16
N ALA A 510 11.27 3.12 0.27
CA ALA A 510 11.24 2.07 1.28
C ALA A 510 12.03 2.50 2.53
N ILE A 511 11.37 2.50 3.70
CA ILE A 511 11.95 3.01 4.95
C ILE A 511 12.31 1.88 5.90
N GLY A 512 13.61 1.78 6.20
CA GLY A 512 14.17 0.88 7.20
C GLY A 512 14.08 1.41 8.63
N GLY A 513 14.42 0.52 9.56
CA GLY A 513 14.51 0.78 10.99
C GLY A 513 15.93 1.00 11.50
N VAL A 514 16.06 1.87 12.50
CA VAL A 514 17.27 2.03 13.33
C VAL A 514 16.91 2.19 14.81
N ILE A 515 17.85 1.85 15.67
CA ILE A 515 17.76 2.04 17.12
C ILE A 515 18.74 3.15 17.53
N LEU A 516 18.25 4.17 18.23
CA LEU A 516 19.10 5.10 18.98
C LEU A 516 19.54 4.42 20.28
N LYS A 517 20.84 4.38 20.53
CA LYS A 517 21.43 3.75 21.71
C LYS A 517 21.70 4.74 22.83
N GLN A 518 21.83 4.23 24.06
CA GLN A 518 22.11 5.05 25.25
C GLN A 518 23.40 5.88 25.13
N ASP A 519 24.39 5.42 24.36
CA ASP A 519 25.64 6.13 24.09
C ASP A 519 25.53 7.20 22.97
N GLY A 520 24.33 7.40 22.42
CA GLY A 520 24.07 8.31 21.30
C GLY A 520 24.36 7.71 19.92
N SER A 521 24.84 6.47 19.82
CA SER A 521 25.04 5.81 18.53
C SER A 521 23.71 5.42 17.88
N ILE A 522 23.67 5.45 16.54
CA ILE A 522 22.53 4.96 15.76
C ILE A 522 22.95 3.68 15.05
N VAL A 523 22.24 2.59 15.32
CA VAL A 523 22.55 1.25 14.80
C VAL A 523 21.39 0.69 13.97
N GLY A 524 21.72 -0.13 12.97
CA GLY A 524 20.74 -0.79 12.11
C GLY A 524 19.94 -1.82 12.92
N ASP A 525 18.62 -1.71 12.86
CA ASP A 525 17.73 -2.59 13.62
C ASP A 525 17.69 -4.01 13.01
N THR A 526 17.74 -5.03 13.86
CA THR A 526 17.63 -6.43 13.44
C THR A 526 16.24 -6.77 12.89
N ILE A 527 15.18 -6.04 13.28
CA ILE A 527 13.88 -6.20 12.63
C ILE A 527 13.80 -5.53 11.25
N SER A 528 14.72 -4.61 10.91
CA SER A 528 14.62 -3.78 9.69
C SER A 528 14.59 -4.63 8.42
N GLY A 529 13.44 -4.59 7.74
CA GLY A 529 13.19 -5.22 6.46
C GLY A 529 14.19 -4.74 5.42
N GLY A 530 14.98 -5.66 4.85
CA GLY A 530 16.04 -5.27 3.93
C GLY A 530 16.69 -6.44 3.21
N GLY A 531 16.96 -6.25 1.93
CA GLY A 531 17.46 -7.28 1.03
C GLY A 531 17.33 -6.86 -0.43
N PHE A 532 17.05 -7.82 -1.31
CA PHE A 532 17.00 -7.62 -2.76
C PHE A 532 15.79 -8.33 -3.36
N SER A 533 15.00 -7.62 -4.17
CA SER A 533 13.82 -8.17 -4.84
C SER A 533 14.12 -9.37 -5.75
N ASN A 534 13.25 -10.37 -5.74
CA ASN A 534 13.22 -11.47 -6.71
C ASN A 534 12.41 -11.12 -7.98
N TYR A 535 11.48 -10.17 -7.90
CA TYR A 535 10.61 -9.77 -9.02
C TYR A 535 11.12 -8.56 -9.82
N PHE A 536 11.75 -7.60 -9.16
CA PHE A 536 12.14 -6.31 -9.73
C PHE A 536 13.65 -6.21 -9.90
N SER A 537 14.11 -5.97 -11.13
CA SER A 537 15.52 -5.70 -11.43
C SER A 537 16.01 -4.42 -10.75
N ARG A 538 17.30 -4.37 -10.40
CA ARG A 538 17.94 -3.17 -9.85
C ARG A 538 17.73 -1.95 -10.77
N PRO A 539 17.13 -0.85 -10.28
CA PRO A 539 17.03 0.39 -11.05
C PRO A 539 18.37 1.13 -11.07
N SER A 540 18.64 1.88 -12.14
CA SER A 540 19.94 2.51 -12.40
C SER A 540 20.37 3.52 -11.34
N TYR A 541 19.43 4.20 -10.67
CA TYR A 541 19.76 5.25 -9.69
C TYR A 541 20.58 4.77 -8.49
N GLN A 542 20.47 3.48 -8.14
CA GLN A 542 21.14 2.84 -6.99
C GLN A 542 22.25 1.84 -7.40
N ASP A 543 22.63 1.80 -8.69
CA ASP A 543 23.51 0.77 -9.22
C ASP A 543 24.93 0.85 -8.62
N THR A 544 25.43 2.06 -8.41
CA THR A 544 26.77 2.31 -7.82
C THR A 544 26.84 1.83 -6.37
N GLU A 545 25.83 2.16 -5.56
CA GLU A 545 25.79 1.90 -4.13
C GLU A 545 25.56 0.41 -3.84
N VAL A 546 24.62 -0.20 -4.57
CA VAL A 546 24.38 -1.64 -4.48
C VAL A 546 25.57 -2.44 -5.00
N SER A 547 26.16 -2.09 -6.14
CA SER A 547 27.32 -2.83 -6.67
C SER A 547 28.51 -2.75 -5.72
N SER A 548 28.70 -1.62 -5.04
CA SER A 548 29.70 -1.48 -3.97
C SER A 548 29.42 -2.43 -2.79
N TYR A 549 28.16 -2.58 -2.38
CA TYR A 549 27.77 -3.52 -1.33
C TYR A 549 27.92 -5.00 -1.75
N LEU A 550 27.57 -5.34 -2.99
CA LEU A 550 27.74 -6.70 -3.54
C LEU A 550 29.22 -7.07 -3.67
N ASN A 551 30.07 -6.12 -4.05
CA ASN A 551 31.52 -6.30 -4.06
C ASN A 551 32.08 -6.52 -2.66
N TYR A 552 31.59 -5.78 -1.65
CA TYR A 552 31.94 -6.00 -0.24
C TYR A 552 31.50 -7.38 0.28
N LEU A 553 30.32 -7.89 -0.12
CA LEU A 553 29.91 -9.26 0.20
C LEU A 553 30.85 -10.31 -0.40
N ASN A 554 31.45 -10.05 -1.56
CA ASN A 554 32.41 -10.94 -2.24
C ASN A 554 31.91 -12.41 -2.35
N GLY A 555 30.66 -12.58 -2.80
CA GLY A 555 29.99 -13.88 -2.90
C GLY A 555 29.42 -14.44 -1.59
N SER A 556 29.70 -13.81 -0.44
CA SER A 556 29.04 -14.14 0.83
C SER A 556 27.52 -13.95 0.71
N LEU A 557 26.76 -14.88 1.32
CA LEU A 557 25.30 -14.95 1.28
C LEU A 557 24.66 -15.18 -0.09
N ALA A 558 25.43 -15.33 -1.19
CA ALA A 558 24.88 -15.42 -2.55
C ALA A 558 23.94 -16.62 -2.80
N GLU A 559 23.92 -17.61 -1.90
CA GLU A 559 22.96 -18.72 -1.90
C GLU A 559 21.54 -18.32 -1.47
N TYR A 560 21.36 -17.19 -0.77
CA TYR A 560 20.09 -16.80 -0.13
C TYR A 560 19.28 -15.71 -0.85
N PHE A 561 19.83 -15.00 -1.85
CA PHE A 561 19.18 -13.81 -2.43
C PHE A 561 19.52 -13.52 -3.90
N ASN A 562 18.62 -12.81 -4.60
CA ASN A 562 18.84 -12.31 -5.96
C ASN A 562 19.71 -11.05 -5.99
N SER A 563 21.01 -11.20 -6.30
CA SER A 563 21.95 -10.07 -6.45
C SER A 563 21.67 -9.13 -7.63
N SER A 564 20.77 -9.49 -8.55
CA SER A 564 20.32 -8.61 -9.65
C SER A 564 19.09 -7.76 -9.28
N GLY A 565 18.54 -7.93 -8.07
CA GLY A 565 17.30 -7.30 -7.62
C GLY A 565 17.43 -5.84 -7.19
N ARG A 566 16.29 -5.15 -7.12
CA ARG A 566 16.12 -3.88 -6.40
C ARG A 566 16.52 -4.09 -4.93
N GLY A 567 17.65 -3.50 -4.54
CA GLY A 567 18.11 -3.48 -3.15
C GLY A 567 17.31 -2.47 -2.33
N TYR A 568 16.88 -2.85 -1.13
CA TYR A 568 16.10 -2.00 -0.23
C TYR A 568 16.52 -2.24 1.24
N PRO A 569 16.26 -1.32 2.20
CA PRO A 569 15.54 -0.06 2.06
C PRO A 569 16.36 1.05 1.38
N ASP A 570 15.74 2.21 1.15
CA ASP A 570 16.40 3.39 0.55
C ASP A 570 17.07 4.28 1.61
N ILE A 571 16.40 4.49 2.74
CA ILE A 571 16.86 5.21 3.94
C ILE A 571 16.15 4.61 5.17
N SER A 572 16.54 5.04 6.38
CA SER A 572 15.89 4.66 7.64
C SER A 572 15.37 5.84 8.46
N SER A 573 14.48 5.52 9.39
CA SER A 573 14.23 6.30 10.60
C SER A 573 14.08 5.36 11.80
N PHE A 574 13.79 5.89 12.99
CA PHE A 574 13.76 5.11 14.21
C PHE A 574 12.60 4.09 14.23
N SER A 575 12.88 2.90 14.77
CA SER A 575 11.97 1.73 14.75
C SER A 575 11.78 1.06 16.11
N GLU A 576 12.31 1.62 17.19
CA GLU A 576 12.15 1.09 18.56
C GLU A 576 11.92 2.22 19.57
N ASN A 577 11.26 1.88 20.69
CA ASN A 577 10.99 2.78 21.82
C ASN A 577 10.22 4.09 21.49
N VAL A 578 9.51 4.15 20.36
CA VAL A 578 8.76 5.33 19.89
C VAL A 578 7.48 5.52 20.71
N LEU A 579 7.37 6.63 21.44
CA LEU A 579 6.25 6.87 22.36
C LEU A 579 5.01 7.38 21.63
N ILE A 580 3.87 6.71 21.83
CA ILE A 580 2.54 7.14 21.38
C ILE A 580 1.61 7.37 22.58
N VAL A 581 0.45 8.01 22.35
CA VAL A 581 -0.72 7.91 23.24
C VAL A 581 -1.76 6.99 22.61
N TYR A 582 -2.26 6.02 23.37
CA TYR A 582 -3.30 5.11 22.92
C TYR A 582 -4.20 4.70 24.09
N LYS A 583 -5.50 4.96 23.96
CA LYS A 583 -6.53 4.79 25.01
C LYS A 583 -6.08 5.49 26.30
N ASP A 584 -5.83 6.79 26.16
CA ASP A 584 -5.37 7.73 27.20
C ASP A 584 -4.03 7.35 27.88
N SER A 585 -3.31 6.36 27.35
CA SER A 585 -2.10 5.80 27.96
C SER A 585 -0.87 6.06 27.09
N ILE A 586 0.19 6.61 27.68
CA ILE A 586 1.51 6.73 27.03
C ILE A 586 2.18 5.37 27.03
N LEU A 587 2.63 4.89 25.86
CA LEU A 587 3.35 3.61 25.74
C LEU A 587 4.34 3.61 24.55
N PRO A 588 5.44 2.84 24.64
CA PRO A 588 6.43 2.72 23.57
C PRO A 588 6.03 1.65 22.56
N ILE A 589 6.31 1.92 21.29
CA ILE A 589 6.08 1.06 20.13
C ILE A 589 7.37 0.94 19.32
N GLY A 590 7.50 -0.19 18.63
CA GLY A 590 8.53 -0.43 17.62
C GLY A 590 7.93 -1.05 16.35
N GLY A 591 8.79 -1.19 15.33
CA GLY A 591 8.42 -1.51 13.96
C GLY A 591 8.91 -0.43 12.98
N THR A 592 9.23 -0.83 11.76
CA THR A 592 9.46 0.06 10.61
C THR A 592 8.23 0.89 10.26
N SER A 593 7.04 0.46 10.72
CA SER A 593 5.82 1.26 10.80
C SER A 593 5.98 2.59 11.56
N ALA A 594 6.87 2.69 12.55
CA ALA A 594 7.16 3.98 13.19
C ALA A 594 8.02 4.88 12.29
N SER A 595 8.89 4.26 11.49
CA SER A 595 9.89 4.92 10.67
C SER A 595 9.29 5.60 9.43
N ALA A 596 8.30 4.97 8.79
CA ALA A 596 7.60 5.49 7.61
C ALA A 596 6.89 6.85 7.85
N PRO A 597 6.00 7.03 8.85
CA PRO A 597 5.31 8.30 9.10
C PRO A 597 6.25 9.41 9.56
N ILE A 598 7.35 9.07 10.26
CA ILE A 598 8.41 10.04 10.57
C ILE A 598 8.99 10.60 9.26
N ILE A 599 9.44 9.73 8.35
CA ILE A 599 10.00 10.17 7.06
C ILE A 599 8.96 10.90 6.21
N ALA A 600 7.73 10.43 6.15
CA ALA A 600 6.65 11.07 5.39
C ALA A 600 6.43 12.52 5.84
N GLY A 601 6.32 12.79 7.15
CA GLY A 601 6.18 14.16 7.65
C GLY A 601 7.42 15.04 7.40
N LEU A 602 8.63 14.48 7.39
CA LEU A 602 9.82 15.24 6.99
C LEU A 602 9.82 15.58 5.48
N LEU A 603 9.34 14.69 4.63
CA LEU A 603 9.14 14.97 3.19
C LEU A 603 8.05 16.03 2.97
N THR A 604 7.02 16.05 3.82
CA THR A 604 6.02 17.13 3.86
C THR A 604 6.66 18.48 4.22
N LEU A 605 7.54 18.56 5.22
CA LEU A 605 8.28 19.80 5.54
C LEU A 605 9.16 20.27 4.36
N ILE A 606 9.80 19.35 3.64
CA ILE A 606 10.58 19.66 2.43
C ILE A 606 9.65 20.22 1.33
N ASN A 607 8.52 19.58 1.08
CA ASN A 607 7.53 20.06 0.11
C ASN A 607 6.99 21.45 0.48
N ASP A 608 6.84 21.78 1.76
CA ASP A 608 6.44 23.12 2.22
C ASP A 608 7.38 24.20 1.70
N GLN A 609 8.69 24.03 1.93
CA GLN A 609 9.71 24.98 1.50
C GLN A 609 9.85 25.05 -0.02
N ARG A 610 9.64 23.94 -0.73
CA ARG A 610 9.60 23.91 -2.20
C ARG A 610 8.43 24.74 -2.72
N LEU A 611 7.22 24.49 -2.24
CA LEU A 611 6.00 25.18 -2.68
C LEU A 611 6.03 26.68 -2.34
N LEU A 612 6.53 27.06 -1.16
CA LEU A 612 6.71 28.48 -0.78
C LEU A 612 7.69 29.24 -1.70
N LYS A 613 8.63 28.53 -2.35
CA LYS A 613 9.52 29.09 -3.38
C LYS A 613 9.04 28.81 -4.81
N ASN A 614 7.76 28.45 -5.00
CA ASN A 614 7.13 28.10 -6.27
C ASN A 614 7.81 26.95 -7.04
N LYS A 615 8.57 26.08 -6.35
CA LYS A 615 9.09 24.82 -6.90
C LYS A 615 8.02 23.73 -6.84
N SER A 616 8.13 22.75 -7.73
CA SER A 616 7.31 21.53 -7.67
C SER A 616 7.49 20.78 -6.34
N PRO A 617 6.50 19.96 -5.91
CA PRO A 617 6.78 18.91 -4.94
C PRO A 617 7.87 17.97 -5.44
N ILE A 618 8.55 17.30 -4.50
CA ILE A 618 9.71 16.45 -4.76
C ILE A 618 9.35 15.18 -5.55
N GLY A 619 8.11 14.70 -5.41
CA GLY A 619 7.60 13.52 -6.10
C GLY A 619 8.36 12.24 -5.75
N PHE A 620 8.56 11.37 -6.75
CA PHE A 620 9.35 10.16 -6.57
C PHE A 620 10.84 10.50 -6.37
N PHE A 621 11.27 10.45 -5.11
CA PHE A 621 12.51 11.07 -4.62
C PHE A 621 13.76 10.21 -4.86
N ASN A 622 13.65 8.89 -5.00
CA ASN A 622 14.79 7.96 -4.98
C ASN A 622 15.94 8.38 -5.94
N PRO A 623 15.71 8.82 -7.20
CA PRO A 623 16.81 9.19 -8.09
C PRO A 623 17.63 10.39 -7.60
N LEU A 624 16.98 11.40 -7.01
CA LEU A 624 17.67 12.52 -6.36
C LEU A 624 18.30 12.09 -5.04
N LEU A 625 17.63 11.26 -4.24
CA LEU A 625 18.14 10.78 -2.95
C LEU A 625 19.49 10.04 -3.09
N TYR A 626 19.59 9.10 -4.03
CA TYR A 626 20.85 8.40 -4.33
C TYR A 626 21.85 9.31 -5.07
N LYS A 627 21.42 10.37 -5.77
CA LYS A 627 22.36 11.38 -6.28
C LYS A 627 23.00 12.14 -5.13
N ILE A 628 22.21 12.63 -4.17
CA ILE A 628 22.68 13.39 -3.01
C ILE A 628 23.69 12.56 -2.20
N SER A 629 23.46 11.27 -1.97
CA SER A 629 24.41 10.42 -1.22
C SER A 629 25.77 10.21 -1.91
N ARG A 630 25.89 10.49 -3.21
CA ARG A 630 27.17 10.50 -3.95
C ARG A 630 27.86 11.87 -3.93
N GLU A 631 27.13 12.93 -3.64
CA GLU A 631 27.62 14.32 -3.67
C GLU A 631 27.87 14.90 -2.26
N ARG A 632 27.20 14.37 -1.23
CA ARG A 632 27.08 14.95 0.11
C ARG A 632 26.97 13.90 1.21
N ASP A 633 28.11 13.45 1.73
CA ASP A 633 28.21 12.55 2.89
C ASP A 633 27.48 13.08 4.14
N ASP A 634 27.32 14.40 4.25
CA ASP A 634 26.70 15.08 5.39
C ASP A 634 25.16 15.14 5.33
N ALA A 635 24.55 14.68 4.23
CA ALA A 635 23.09 14.59 4.08
C ALA A 635 22.47 13.43 4.89
N PHE A 636 23.28 12.44 5.28
CA PHE A 636 22.83 11.24 5.99
C PHE A 636 23.72 10.89 7.18
N ILE A 637 23.10 10.58 8.31
CA ILE A 637 23.78 9.95 9.45
C ILE A 637 24.01 8.48 9.09
N ARG A 638 25.24 8.16 8.68
CA ARG A 638 25.63 6.82 8.22
C ARG A 638 25.54 5.80 9.37
N VAL A 639 24.78 4.74 9.13
CA VAL A 639 24.56 3.65 10.09
C VAL A 639 25.58 2.55 9.83
N THR A 640 26.51 2.35 10.78
CA THR A 640 27.75 1.60 10.51
C THR A 640 27.86 0.25 11.23
N SER A 641 26.86 -0.12 12.02
CA SER A 641 26.77 -1.41 12.73
C SER A 641 25.31 -1.86 12.87
N GLY A 642 25.08 -3.17 12.78
CA GLY A 642 23.77 -3.80 12.79
C GLY A 642 23.74 -5.03 11.88
N GLU A 643 22.87 -6.00 12.16
CA GLU A 643 22.61 -7.17 11.32
C GLU A 643 21.13 -7.59 11.39
N ASN A 644 20.54 -7.98 10.25
CA ASN A 644 19.08 -8.20 10.13
C ASN A 644 18.69 -9.67 9.86
N ASN A 645 19.40 -10.62 10.48
CA ASN A 645 19.08 -12.04 10.43
C ASN A 645 17.72 -12.39 11.07
N TYR A 646 16.97 -13.35 10.51
CA TYR A 646 15.60 -13.64 10.93
C TYR A 646 15.27 -15.13 11.10
N LYS A 647 14.50 -15.47 12.15
CA LYS A 647 14.07 -16.83 12.54
C LYS A 647 15.21 -17.87 12.47
N CYS A 648 15.24 -18.69 11.41
CA CYS A 648 16.21 -19.75 11.19
C CYS A 648 17.30 -19.38 10.17
N CYS A 649 17.11 -18.33 9.37
CA CYS A 649 18.16 -17.69 8.59
C CYS A 649 19.12 -16.98 9.57
N LYS A 650 20.11 -17.74 10.08
CA LYS A 650 21.07 -17.27 11.12
C LYS A 650 22.11 -16.29 10.59
N LYS A 651 22.23 -16.16 9.27
CA LYS A 651 22.96 -15.08 8.61
C LYS A 651 21.94 -14.09 8.05
N GLY A 652 22.23 -12.80 8.15
CA GLY A 652 21.55 -11.72 7.45
C GLY A 652 22.60 -10.77 6.88
N PHE A 653 22.16 -9.66 6.30
CA PHE A 653 23.09 -8.61 5.88
C PHE A 653 23.67 -7.87 7.09
N LYS A 654 24.71 -7.07 6.84
CA LYS A 654 25.39 -6.24 7.86
C LYS A 654 25.56 -4.81 7.39
N ALA A 655 25.37 -3.86 8.30
CA ALA A 655 25.80 -2.47 8.10
C ALA A 655 27.35 -2.39 8.06
N THR A 656 27.90 -1.32 7.46
CA THR A 656 29.34 -1.18 7.22
C THR A 656 29.82 0.24 7.51
N LYS A 657 31.11 0.42 7.80
CA LYS A 657 31.70 1.75 8.07
C LYS A 657 32.04 2.53 6.81
N ASP A 658 32.24 1.84 5.70
CA ASP A 658 32.98 2.36 4.55
C ASP A 658 32.11 2.52 3.30
N LEU A 659 30.88 2.02 3.32
CA LEU A 659 29.88 2.21 2.25
C LEU A 659 28.76 3.14 2.69
N ALA A 660 28.23 3.94 1.75
CA ALA A 660 27.08 4.80 2.00
C ALA A 660 25.76 4.02 2.18
N TRP A 661 25.59 2.90 1.47
CA TRP A 661 24.36 2.10 1.46
C TRP A 661 24.56 0.70 2.06
N ASN A 662 23.52 0.18 2.72
CA ASN A 662 23.40 -1.23 3.06
C ASN A 662 21.92 -1.67 3.14
N PRO A 663 21.59 -2.97 2.88
CA PRO A 663 20.23 -3.52 2.96
C PRO A 663 19.77 -3.79 4.41
N ILE A 664 19.99 -2.83 5.30
CA ILE A 664 19.36 -2.72 6.64
C ILE A 664 18.88 -1.29 6.84
N SER A 665 19.73 -0.31 6.55
CA SER A 665 19.45 1.11 6.78
C SER A 665 19.30 1.97 5.52
N GLY A 666 19.44 1.36 4.34
CA GLY A 666 19.60 2.10 3.10
C GLY A 666 20.83 3.01 3.16
N LEU A 667 20.67 4.25 2.71
CA LEU A 667 21.66 5.34 2.78
C LEU A 667 21.88 5.89 4.20
N GLY A 668 21.17 5.38 5.21
CA GLY A 668 21.22 5.84 6.60
C GLY A 668 20.01 6.69 6.99
N VAL A 669 20.15 7.46 8.07
CA VAL A 669 19.09 8.33 8.59
C VAL A 669 19.26 9.74 8.02
N PRO A 670 18.23 10.37 7.42
CA PRO A 670 18.34 11.75 6.94
C PRO A 670 18.79 12.75 8.02
N ASN A 671 19.84 13.51 7.72
CA ASN A 671 20.17 14.74 8.43
C ASN A 671 19.31 15.86 7.80
N PHE A 672 18.15 16.15 8.40
CA PHE A 672 17.09 16.93 7.78
C PHE A 672 17.54 18.33 7.36
N GLY A 673 18.22 19.08 8.23
CA GLY A 673 18.70 20.43 7.88
C GLY A 673 19.59 20.44 6.65
N ASN A 674 20.59 19.57 6.63
CA ASN A 674 21.52 19.44 5.51
C ASN A 674 20.80 18.96 4.24
N LEU A 675 19.96 17.93 4.35
CA LEU A 675 19.20 17.37 3.23
C LEU A 675 18.22 18.40 2.63
N LEU A 676 17.56 19.19 3.47
CA LEU A 676 16.68 20.28 3.04
C LEU A 676 17.46 21.31 2.22
N ASP A 677 18.56 21.84 2.76
CA ASP A 677 19.37 22.85 2.08
C ASP A 677 19.89 22.35 0.72
N ILE A 678 20.32 21.09 0.64
CA ILE A 678 20.73 20.44 -0.61
C ILE A 678 19.54 20.32 -1.57
N VAL A 679 18.41 19.76 -1.13
CA VAL A 679 17.20 19.57 -1.97
C VAL A 679 16.66 20.90 -2.49
N MET A 680 16.79 22.00 -1.74
CA MET A 680 16.33 23.32 -2.18
C MET A 680 17.16 23.91 -3.33
N THR A 681 18.36 23.39 -3.62
CA THR A 681 19.13 23.76 -4.83
C THR A 681 18.49 23.23 -6.13
N TYR A 682 17.78 22.10 -6.06
CA TYR A 682 17.08 21.44 -7.18
C TYR A 682 15.66 21.98 -7.38
#